data_AF-A0A5C6DDM2-F1
#
_entry.id   AF-A0A5C6DDM2-F1
#
_cell.length_a   1.000
_cell.length_b   1.000
_cell.length_c   1.000
_cell.angle_alpha   90.00
_cell.angle_beta   90.00
_cell.angle_gamma   90.00
#
_symmetry.space_group_name_H-M   'P 1'
#
loop_
_entity.id
_entity.type
_entity.pdbx_description
1 polymer ?
#
loop_
_entity_poly.entity_id
_entity_poly.type
_entity_poly.pdbx_seq_one_letter_code
_entity_poly.pdbx_strand_id
1 'polypeptide(L)'
;MKVLAVSDKVLAPTSPAFFPPRLVPTMRFSFLSCLLLSSCLCLSCLCQAADLKLDERAAIESEWGYRPFEGGTCEVNPPHFVWRPQTGIVRWELQCATDAKFSDIVYQNDSMDLTVHTPPTSFDPRDYVWRYRGWTKTGESTNWSQPRSFSISADAARMPMPIREELLSRIPAGHPRLFVRPEQVPRLRELASGSMKADFEDLVRRCDQILKDPPPTAEPPLYGPDVKPKSEEWIGIWWGNRTYTSHALNSAATLAFTRLIGGKEEYGQVAKRILMDCAQWDPKGATGYRYNDEAGMPYAYYFSRTYTFVNDLLSEQEKQQCRDVMRVRGEEMYDHLCPRHLWNPYSSHSNRAWHFLGEIGLAFHGEIDQADDWVWFATNVFYNVYPVWSDADGGWHEGTLYWNSYIGRFTWWADIMQAALDINAFDHPYFDRVGYYPMYLLPPGKVGGGFGDLNAKATSAKQIALMSVLAAQSRNPYWQWYVDQHDEKSLASGYAASSGYLGFLRGSRGTVAAKSPADLPSSRLFRGTGQAYLNTTIEDANQDVQVVFKSSPFGTQSHGYEANNSFLLWAFGQRLLIRSGYRDTYGSEHHRDWMWSTRSVNNITVDGKGQLPHAAAARGRVVDFQTTPAIDVVVGEAGAAYRSSQSTGEQRLLDRFTRAILFIKPDMIVVYDRLRAPKPSQYTYWLHAINDFQVHNPQDITIEAGDVRCQVQFLAPDGLQLSQTDQYDPNPRDRVELREWHLTADTADKSKSTEFVTLYRPYREGEETPVQGALQAMEGGYVLTSEVAGGRVVVLLPNDDQTQLSFEGLETQDKIIVQLYNDQGEVLQTTEVAME
;
A
#
# COMPACT_ATOMS: atom_id res chain seq x y z
N MET A 1 -10.06 20.50 16.05
CA MET A 1 -9.76 21.90 16.42
C MET A 1 -8.34 22.27 16.04
N LYS A 2 -8.13 23.46 15.47
CA LYS A 2 -6.95 24.30 15.72
C LYS A 2 -7.50 25.67 16.09
N VAL A 3 -7.17 26.17 17.28
CA VAL A 3 -7.64 27.48 17.76
C VAL A 3 -6.45 28.43 17.80
N LEU A 4 -6.61 29.59 17.18
CA LEU A 4 -5.86 30.80 17.52
C LEU A 4 -6.90 31.91 17.68
N ALA A 5 -6.86 32.57 18.83
CA ALA A 5 -7.79 33.64 19.18
C ALA A 5 -7.05 34.98 19.24
N VAL A 6 -7.67 36.03 18.68
CA VAL A 6 -7.36 37.43 18.94
C VAL A 6 -8.69 38.17 19.12
N SER A 7 -8.69 39.20 19.96
CA SER A 7 -9.86 39.68 20.71
C SER A 7 -10.80 40.65 19.98
N ASP A 8 -12.00 40.74 20.56
CA ASP A 8 -13.09 41.68 20.32
C ASP A 8 -12.70 43.14 20.01
N LYS A 9 -13.59 43.81 19.25
CA LYS A 9 -14.27 45.00 19.79
C LYS A 9 -15.64 45.25 19.16
N VAL A 10 -16.57 45.72 19.99
CA VAL A 10 -17.98 45.98 19.67
C VAL A 10 -18.15 47.40 19.11
N LEU A 11 -19.04 47.59 18.13
CA LEU A 11 -20.07 48.64 18.08
C LEU A 11 -20.93 48.56 16.79
N ALA A 12 -22.25 48.59 16.95
CA ALA A 12 -23.21 49.00 15.91
C ALA A 12 -23.59 50.48 16.14
N PRO A 13 -24.25 51.19 15.18
CA PRO A 13 -25.72 51.22 15.27
C PRO A 13 -26.52 51.46 13.95
N THR A 14 -27.81 51.09 14.01
CA THR A 14 -29.01 51.73 13.39
C THR A 14 -29.05 52.16 11.91
N SER A 15 -30.07 51.63 11.19
CA SER A 15 -30.76 52.34 10.10
C SER A 15 -31.79 53.36 10.63
N PRO A 16 -32.28 54.29 9.79
CA PRO A 16 -33.73 54.32 9.51
C PRO A 16 -34.06 54.47 8.00
N ALA A 17 -35.34 54.64 7.66
CA ALA A 17 -35.88 54.52 6.29
C ALA A 17 -36.79 55.70 5.85
N PHE A 18 -37.42 55.53 4.67
CA PHE A 18 -38.58 56.24 4.06
C PHE A 18 -38.38 57.16 2.83
N PHE A 19 -39.39 57.07 1.96
CA PHE A 19 -39.71 57.75 0.69
C PHE A 19 -40.98 58.64 0.91
N PRO A 20 -41.64 59.28 -0.09
CA PRO A 20 -41.28 59.96 -1.36
C PRO A 20 -41.85 61.43 -1.29
N PRO A 21 -42.51 62.12 -2.29
CA PRO A 21 -42.61 61.99 -3.77
C PRO A 21 -42.52 63.29 -4.62
N ARG A 22 -42.29 63.09 -5.94
CA ARG A 22 -42.78 63.84 -7.15
C ARG A 22 -42.80 65.39 -7.20
N LEU A 23 -42.22 65.93 -8.29
CA LEU A 23 -42.78 67.07 -9.04
C LEU A 23 -42.33 67.05 -10.53
N VAL A 24 -43.11 67.70 -11.41
CA VAL A 24 -43.10 67.69 -12.90
C VAL A 24 -43.78 69.03 -13.33
N PRO A 25 -43.34 69.82 -14.35
CA PRO A 25 -42.96 69.46 -15.74
C PRO A 25 -41.54 70.00 -16.12
N THR A 26 -41.05 70.22 -17.37
CA THR A 26 -41.61 70.53 -18.72
C THR A 26 -40.79 69.97 -19.90
N MET A 27 -41.31 70.13 -21.13
CA MET A 27 -40.67 69.81 -22.41
C MET A 27 -39.80 70.95 -22.97
N ARG A 28 -38.82 70.61 -23.83
CA ARG A 28 -38.76 71.01 -25.26
C ARG A 28 -37.61 70.29 -26.01
N PHE A 29 -37.86 69.96 -27.29
CA PHE A 29 -36.97 69.59 -28.42
C PHE A 29 -35.45 69.39 -28.15
N SER A 30 -34.77 68.37 -28.69
CA SER A 30 -34.76 68.02 -30.12
C SER A 30 -34.16 66.64 -30.47
N PHE A 31 -34.44 66.18 -31.69
CA PHE A 31 -33.71 65.20 -32.53
C PHE A 31 -32.36 64.64 -32.00
N LEU A 32 -32.37 63.47 -31.33
CA LEU A 32 -31.20 62.56 -31.31
C LEU A 32 -31.52 61.07 -30.97
N SER A 33 -32.79 60.67 -30.92
CA SER A 33 -33.23 59.45 -30.19
C SER A 33 -33.16 58.12 -30.96
N CYS A 34 -32.64 58.08 -32.20
CA CYS A 34 -32.64 56.87 -33.03
C CYS A 34 -31.25 56.26 -33.31
N LEU A 35 -30.16 56.85 -32.81
CA LEU A 35 -28.77 56.37 -33.04
C LEU A 35 -28.03 55.98 -31.75
N LEU A 36 -28.66 56.14 -30.58
CA LEU A 36 -28.12 55.77 -29.27
C LEU A 36 -28.79 54.54 -28.62
N LEU A 37 -29.96 54.08 -29.11
CA LEU A 37 -30.55 52.82 -28.63
C LEU A 37 -29.97 51.59 -29.34
N SER A 38 -29.69 51.65 -30.65
CA SER A 38 -29.07 50.51 -31.36
C SER A 38 -27.66 50.21 -30.85
N SER A 39 -26.90 51.22 -30.44
CA SER A 39 -25.56 51.07 -29.84
C SER A 39 -25.59 50.56 -28.40
N CYS A 40 -26.69 50.72 -27.66
CA CYS A 40 -26.85 50.13 -26.33
C CYS A 40 -27.51 48.73 -26.34
N LEU A 41 -28.35 48.39 -27.33
CA LEU A 41 -28.88 47.02 -27.49
C LEU A 41 -27.94 46.07 -28.25
N CYS A 42 -26.96 46.58 -29.01
CA CYS A 42 -25.91 45.74 -29.61
C CYS A 42 -24.70 45.48 -28.68
N LEU A 43 -24.65 46.08 -27.49
CA LEU A 43 -23.63 45.77 -26.47
C LEU A 43 -24.13 44.83 -25.35
N SER A 44 -25.41 44.44 -25.34
CA SER A 44 -26.00 43.54 -24.34
C SER A 44 -26.01 42.05 -24.73
N CYS A 45 -25.46 41.69 -25.90
CA CYS A 45 -25.44 40.32 -26.41
C CYS A 45 -24.03 39.80 -26.76
N LEU A 46 -22.98 40.41 -26.20
CA LEU A 46 -21.60 39.92 -26.25
C LEU A 46 -20.97 39.84 -24.84
N CYS A 47 -21.75 39.39 -23.86
CA CYS A 47 -21.15 38.53 -22.85
C CYS A 47 -20.73 37.23 -23.54
N GLN A 48 -19.49 37.16 -24.03
CA GLN A 48 -18.83 35.86 -24.10
C GLN A 48 -18.83 35.32 -22.67
N ALA A 49 -19.61 34.26 -22.43
CA ALA A 49 -19.41 33.45 -21.24
C ALA A 49 -17.95 33.01 -21.28
N ALA A 50 -17.17 33.31 -20.23
CA ALA A 50 -15.80 32.86 -20.17
C ALA A 50 -15.83 31.34 -20.08
N ASP A 51 -15.35 30.66 -21.14
CA ASP A 51 -15.40 29.20 -21.25
C ASP A 51 -14.94 28.56 -19.94
N LEU A 52 -15.78 27.70 -19.36
CA LEU A 52 -15.57 27.21 -18.00
C LEU A 52 -14.26 26.42 -17.95
N LYS A 53 -13.22 27.02 -17.38
CA LYS A 53 -11.89 26.45 -17.50
C LYS A 53 -11.78 25.16 -16.70
N LEU A 54 -11.29 24.11 -17.36
CA LEU A 54 -10.99 22.82 -16.75
C LEU A 54 -9.75 22.93 -15.84
N ASP A 55 -9.82 22.39 -14.63
CA ASP A 55 -8.68 22.28 -13.73
C ASP A 55 -7.81 21.07 -14.09
N GLU A 56 -6.81 21.31 -14.95
CA GLU A 56 -5.86 20.30 -15.40
C GLU A 56 -4.54 20.28 -14.62
N ARG A 57 -4.47 20.92 -13.45
CA ARG A 57 -3.22 20.94 -12.66
C ARG A 57 -2.69 19.52 -12.45
N ALA A 58 -1.38 19.35 -12.61
CA ALA A 58 -0.69 18.10 -12.31
C ALA A 58 -0.99 17.64 -10.87
N ALA A 59 -0.91 16.33 -10.63
CA ALA A 59 -1.03 15.80 -9.28
C ALA A 59 0.24 16.10 -8.47
N ILE A 60 0.07 16.47 -7.19
CA ILE A 60 1.19 16.51 -6.25
C ILE A 60 1.54 15.10 -5.78
N GLU A 61 2.69 14.92 -5.12
CA GLU A 61 3.24 13.59 -4.79
C GLU A 61 2.35 12.72 -3.87
N SER A 62 1.33 13.30 -3.24
CA SER A 62 0.33 12.67 -2.37
C SER A 62 -1.09 12.58 -2.96
N GLU A 63 -1.28 12.89 -4.24
CA GLU A 63 -2.53 12.63 -5.00
C GLU A 63 -2.37 11.38 -5.89
N TRP A 64 -3.47 10.73 -6.31
CA TRP A 64 -3.43 9.48 -7.09
C TRP A 64 -2.87 9.64 -8.51
N GLY A 65 -3.09 10.81 -9.12
CA GLY A 65 -2.62 11.13 -10.46
C GLY A 65 -3.63 10.83 -11.57
N TYR A 66 -3.34 11.38 -12.76
CA TYR A 66 -4.03 11.01 -13.99
C TYR A 66 -3.65 9.59 -14.38
N ARG A 67 -4.64 8.78 -14.76
CA ARG A 67 -4.42 7.42 -15.28
C ARG A 67 -5.22 7.22 -16.58
N PRO A 68 -4.68 6.52 -17.59
CA PRO A 68 -3.28 6.15 -17.76
C PRO A 68 -2.31 7.34 -17.64
N PHE A 69 -1.07 7.07 -17.19
CA PHE A 69 -0.02 8.08 -17.12
C PHE A 69 0.40 8.52 -18.53
N GLU A 70 0.87 9.76 -18.67
CA GLU A 70 1.38 10.28 -19.94
C GLU A 70 2.57 9.44 -20.44
N GLY A 71 2.45 8.87 -21.65
CA GLY A 71 3.45 7.97 -22.22
C GLY A 71 3.58 6.62 -21.49
N GLY A 72 2.62 6.26 -20.62
CA GLY A 72 2.66 5.03 -19.83
C GLY A 72 2.06 3.82 -20.56
N THR A 73 2.63 2.64 -20.33
CA THR A 73 2.04 1.36 -20.76
C THR A 73 1.00 0.89 -19.74
N CYS A 74 -0.17 0.44 -20.21
CA CYS A 74 -1.20 -0.15 -19.37
C CYS A 74 -1.00 -1.65 -19.19
N GLU A 75 -0.96 -2.08 -17.94
CA GLU A 75 -0.88 -3.50 -17.51
C GLU A 75 -2.26 -4.20 -17.53
N VAL A 76 -3.33 -3.43 -17.74
CA VAL A 76 -4.73 -3.85 -17.82
C VAL A 76 -5.39 -3.35 -19.11
N ASN A 77 -6.34 -4.12 -19.63
CA ASN A 77 -7.07 -3.84 -20.87
C ASN A 77 -8.57 -4.16 -20.73
N PRO A 78 -9.48 -3.17 -20.76
CA PRO A 78 -9.24 -1.77 -21.10
C PRO A 78 -8.54 -0.98 -19.99
N PRO A 79 -7.95 0.19 -20.30
CA PRO A 79 -7.34 1.08 -19.33
C PRO A 79 -8.33 1.59 -18.29
N HIS A 80 -7.86 1.75 -17.05
CA HIS A 80 -8.61 2.35 -15.95
C HIS A 80 -8.34 3.86 -15.93
N PHE A 81 -9.32 4.66 -16.34
CA PHE A 81 -9.17 6.11 -16.47
C PHE A 81 -9.40 6.83 -15.15
N VAL A 82 -8.56 7.81 -14.81
CA VAL A 82 -8.68 8.67 -13.62
C VAL A 82 -8.30 10.10 -13.98
N TRP A 83 -9.10 11.08 -13.58
CA TRP A 83 -8.82 12.51 -13.79
C TRP A 83 -9.13 13.40 -12.57
N ARG A 84 -8.62 14.63 -12.59
CA ARG A 84 -8.75 15.58 -11.46
C ARG A 84 -10.22 16.02 -11.27
N PRO A 85 -10.78 15.93 -10.05
CA PRO A 85 -12.11 16.46 -9.73
C PRO A 85 -12.13 18.00 -9.72
N GLN A 86 -13.25 18.59 -10.16
CA GLN A 86 -13.46 20.04 -10.17
C GLN A 86 -14.81 20.41 -9.55
N THR A 87 -14.79 21.35 -8.60
CA THR A 87 -15.99 21.88 -7.94
C THR A 87 -16.95 22.51 -8.94
N GLY A 88 -18.24 22.16 -8.85
CA GLY A 88 -19.31 22.68 -9.72
C GLY A 88 -19.60 21.82 -10.96
N ILE A 89 -18.72 20.87 -11.28
CA ILE A 89 -18.97 19.81 -12.27
C ILE A 89 -19.82 18.71 -11.64
N VAL A 90 -20.80 18.19 -12.38
CA VAL A 90 -21.73 17.13 -11.94
C VAL A 90 -21.89 15.99 -12.95
N ARG A 91 -21.36 16.15 -14.17
CA ARG A 91 -21.26 15.11 -15.19
C ARG A 91 -19.94 15.26 -15.94
N TRP A 92 -19.38 14.15 -16.37
CA TRP A 92 -18.14 14.07 -17.15
C TRP A 92 -18.36 13.36 -18.48
N GLU A 93 -17.49 13.70 -19.43
CA GLU A 93 -17.43 13.11 -20.76
C GLU A 93 -15.98 12.78 -21.09
N LEU A 94 -15.75 11.61 -21.68
CA LEU A 94 -14.45 10.99 -21.93
C LEU A 94 -14.42 10.50 -23.38
N GLN A 95 -13.31 10.74 -24.07
CA GLN A 95 -13.02 10.17 -25.39
C GLN A 95 -11.64 9.52 -25.39
N CYS A 96 -11.54 8.34 -26.00
CA CYS A 96 -10.29 7.65 -26.34
C CYS A 96 -10.23 7.45 -27.86
N ALA A 97 -9.09 7.75 -28.47
CA ALA A 97 -8.88 7.75 -29.92
C ALA A 97 -7.50 7.21 -30.29
N THR A 98 -7.31 6.82 -31.55
CA THR A 98 -5.98 6.43 -32.08
C THR A 98 -5.13 7.64 -32.53
N ASP A 99 -5.72 8.84 -32.62
CA ASP A 99 -5.03 10.05 -33.08
C ASP A 99 -5.29 11.28 -32.22
N ALA A 100 -4.27 12.14 -32.07
CA ALA A 100 -4.29 13.34 -31.23
C ALA A 100 -5.31 14.41 -31.63
N LYS A 101 -5.97 14.31 -32.80
CA LYS A 101 -7.05 15.21 -33.22
C LYS A 101 -8.43 14.66 -32.87
N PHE A 102 -8.52 13.40 -32.44
CA PHE A 102 -9.75 12.65 -32.17
C PHE A 102 -10.63 12.55 -33.43
N SER A 103 -9.99 12.13 -34.51
CA SER A 103 -10.57 11.82 -35.82
C SER A 103 -11.13 10.39 -35.84
N ASP A 104 -10.44 9.44 -35.18
CA ASP A 104 -10.81 8.04 -35.01
C ASP A 104 -11.01 7.71 -33.53
N ILE A 105 -12.23 7.92 -33.03
CA ILE A 105 -12.61 7.70 -31.63
C ILE A 105 -13.03 6.25 -31.45
N VAL A 106 -12.19 5.47 -30.74
CA VAL A 106 -12.45 4.05 -30.45
C VAL A 106 -13.39 3.84 -29.26
N TYR A 107 -13.48 4.83 -28.37
CA TYR A 107 -14.37 4.77 -27.21
C TYR A 107 -14.81 6.17 -26.77
N GLN A 108 -16.09 6.31 -26.42
CA GLN A 108 -16.65 7.52 -25.80
C GLN A 108 -17.64 7.13 -24.71
N ASN A 109 -17.64 7.89 -23.62
CA ASN A 109 -18.72 7.91 -22.62
C ASN A 109 -19.03 9.38 -22.30
N ASP A 110 -20.30 9.79 -22.34
CA ASP A 110 -20.74 11.17 -22.10
C ASP A 110 -21.62 11.33 -20.85
N SER A 111 -21.82 10.27 -20.06
CA SER A 111 -22.72 10.27 -18.91
C SER A 111 -22.10 9.64 -17.65
N MET A 112 -20.88 10.06 -17.30
CA MET A 112 -20.23 9.68 -16.03
C MET A 112 -20.50 10.72 -14.93
N ASP A 113 -20.69 10.25 -13.71
CA ASP A 113 -20.83 11.04 -12.47
C ASP A 113 -19.51 11.11 -11.69
N LEU A 114 -18.79 9.99 -11.63
CA LEU A 114 -17.47 9.86 -11.00
C LEU A 114 -16.34 10.42 -11.87
N THR A 115 -15.17 10.64 -11.26
CA THR A 115 -13.93 11.08 -11.94
C THR A 115 -13.00 9.93 -12.32
N VAL A 116 -13.58 8.74 -12.46
CA VAL A 116 -12.91 7.50 -12.87
C VAL A 116 -13.81 6.74 -13.82
N HIS A 117 -13.22 5.92 -14.70
CA HIS A 117 -13.99 5.08 -15.61
C HIS A 117 -13.16 3.90 -16.15
N THR A 118 -13.69 2.68 -16.03
CA THR A 118 -13.18 1.51 -16.76
C THR A 118 -14.19 1.14 -17.84
N PRO A 119 -13.81 1.08 -19.13
CA PRO A 119 -14.70 0.64 -20.20
C PRO A 119 -15.21 -0.82 -20.02
N PRO A 120 -16.40 -1.15 -20.56
CA PRO A 120 -16.93 -2.52 -20.54
C PRO A 120 -16.35 -3.44 -21.63
N THR A 121 -15.42 -2.94 -22.45
CA THR A 121 -14.83 -3.67 -23.57
C THR A 121 -13.34 -3.36 -23.67
N SER A 122 -12.50 -4.40 -23.73
CA SER A 122 -11.07 -4.29 -24.04
C SER A 122 -10.84 -3.66 -25.42
N PHE A 123 -9.71 -2.99 -25.60
CA PHE A 123 -9.25 -2.40 -26.86
C PHE A 123 -8.14 -3.27 -27.50
N ASP A 124 -7.77 -2.97 -28.74
CA ASP A 124 -6.62 -3.61 -29.40
C ASP A 124 -5.30 -3.18 -28.74
N PRO A 125 -4.24 -4.02 -28.72
CA PRO A 125 -2.90 -3.57 -28.34
C PRO A 125 -2.33 -2.56 -29.35
N ARG A 126 -2.10 -1.32 -28.92
CA ARG A 126 -1.46 -0.20 -29.65
C ARG A 126 -1.34 1.04 -28.75
N ASP A 127 -0.83 2.12 -29.33
CA ASP A 127 -0.87 3.46 -28.76
C ASP A 127 -2.24 4.12 -28.91
N TYR A 128 -2.62 4.92 -27.92
CA TYR A 128 -3.87 5.64 -27.81
C TYR A 128 -3.67 7.04 -27.22
N VAL A 129 -4.65 7.90 -27.45
CA VAL A 129 -4.81 9.17 -26.74
C VAL A 129 -6.17 9.25 -26.07
N TRP A 130 -6.26 9.94 -24.94
CA TRP A 130 -7.53 10.23 -24.27
C TRP A 130 -7.67 11.69 -23.86
N ARG A 131 -8.92 12.14 -23.74
CA ARG A 131 -9.28 13.46 -23.21
C ARG A 131 -10.62 13.41 -22.49
N TYR A 132 -10.84 14.34 -21.57
CA TYR A 132 -12.07 14.47 -20.79
C TYR A 132 -12.58 15.92 -20.74
N ARG A 133 -13.86 16.12 -20.41
CA ARG A 133 -14.43 17.43 -20.05
C ARG A 133 -15.52 17.30 -19.00
N GLY A 134 -15.72 18.36 -18.23
CA GLY A 134 -16.78 18.46 -17.24
C GLY A 134 -18.02 19.19 -17.78
N TRP A 135 -19.16 18.97 -17.13
CA TRP A 135 -20.42 19.67 -17.34
C TRP A 135 -21.03 20.11 -16.00
N THR A 136 -21.51 21.36 -15.94
CA THR A 136 -22.20 21.91 -14.76
C THR A 136 -23.65 21.43 -14.66
N LYS A 137 -24.27 21.66 -13.50
CA LYS A 137 -25.72 21.44 -13.29
C LYS A 137 -26.61 22.36 -14.16
N THR A 138 -26.05 23.44 -14.70
CA THR A 138 -26.69 24.35 -15.67
C THR A 138 -26.52 23.91 -17.12
N GLY A 139 -25.75 22.86 -17.40
CA GLY A 139 -25.51 22.34 -18.75
C GLY A 139 -24.37 23.03 -19.51
N GLU A 140 -23.54 23.82 -18.83
CA GLU A 140 -22.35 24.46 -19.40
C GLU A 140 -21.19 23.46 -19.37
N SER A 141 -20.51 23.25 -20.51
CA SER A 141 -19.33 22.37 -20.57
C SER A 141 -18.04 23.14 -20.28
N THR A 142 -17.04 22.42 -19.76
CA THR A 142 -15.66 22.93 -19.75
C THR A 142 -15.04 22.87 -21.15
N ASN A 143 -13.90 23.54 -21.32
CA ASN A 143 -12.98 23.14 -22.38
C ASN A 143 -12.62 21.65 -22.27
N TRP A 144 -12.30 21.01 -23.39
CA TRP A 144 -11.66 19.70 -23.39
C TRP A 144 -10.29 19.76 -22.72
N SER A 145 -9.92 18.69 -22.04
CA SER A 145 -8.58 18.48 -21.50
C SER A 145 -7.53 18.46 -22.61
N GLN A 146 -6.28 18.74 -22.26
CA GLN A 146 -5.15 18.38 -23.13
C GLN A 146 -5.22 16.86 -23.42
N PRO A 147 -4.93 16.42 -24.66
CA PRO A 147 -4.79 14.99 -24.97
C PRO A 147 -3.69 14.38 -24.11
N ARG A 148 -3.90 13.15 -23.64
CA ARG A 148 -2.92 12.36 -22.90
C ARG A 148 -2.64 11.05 -23.61
N SER A 149 -1.38 10.72 -23.85
CA SER A 149 -0.96 9.51 -24.59
C SER A 149 -0.67 8.33 -23.66
N PHE A 150 -0.93 7.11 -24.14
CA PHE A 150 -0.60 5.86 -23.45
C PHE A 150 -0.57 4.68 -24.43
N SER A 151 -0.01 3.55 -24.02
CA SER A 151 0.05 2.32 -24.82
C SER A 151 -0.66 1.17 -24.10
N ILE A 152 -1.27 0.23 -24.84
CA ILE A 152 -1.79 -1.03 -24.31
C ILE A 152 -0.91 -2.16 -24.82
N SER A 153 -0.32 -2.93 -23.90
CA SER A 153 0.52 -4.08 -24.25
C SER A 153 -0.30 -5.29 -24.71
N ALA A 154 0.32 -6.19 -25.48
CA ALA A 154 -0.32 -7.40 -26.00
C ALA A 154 -0.63 -8.44 -24.92
N ASP A 155 0.07 -8.39 -23.79
CA ASP A 155 -0.06 -9.23 -22.60
C ASP A 155 -0.84 -8.57 -21.44
N ALA A 156 -1.39 -7.36 -21.66
CA ALA A 156 -2.16 -6.64 -20.64
C ALA A 156 -3.40 -7.43 -20.17
N ALA A 157 -3.58 -7.53 -18.84
CA ALA A 157 -4.61 -8.35 -18.21
C ALA A 157 -6.02 -7.86 -18.58
N ARG A 158 -6.90 -8.77 -19.02
CA ARG A 158 -8.23 -8.39 -19.52
C ARG A 158 -9.19 -8.14 -18.37
N MET A 159 -9.51 -6.87 -18.11
CA MET A 159 -10.35 -6.43 -16.99
C MET A 159 -11.45 -5.44 -17.42
N PRO A 160 -12.36 -5.80 -18.34
CA PRO A 160 -13.54 -4.97 -18.59
C PRO A 160 -14.37 -4.83 -17.32
N MET A 161 -14.87 -3.63 -17.04
CA MET A 161 -15.81 -3.38 -15.94
C MET A 161 -17.25 -3.41 -16.46
N PRO A 162 -18.14 -4.27 -15.93
CA PRO A 162 -19.54 -4.31 -16.34
C PRO A 162 -20.22 -2.95 -16.18
N ILE A 163 -21.14 -2.60 -17.09
CA ILE A 163 -21.96 -1.39 -16.96
C ILE A 163 -22.85 -1.47 -15.71
N ARG A 164 -23.25 -0.32 -15.16
CA ARG A 164 -23.95 -0.23 -13.85
C ARG A 164 -25.19 -1.13 -13.80
N GLU A 165 -25.97 -1.17 -14.87
CA GLU A 165 -27.19 -1.99 -15.00
C GLU A 165 -26.87 -3.48 -15.00
N GLU A 166 -25.84 -3.89 -15.73
CA GLU A 166 -25.39 -5.28 -15.80
C GLU A 166 -24.84 -5.72 -14.44
N LEU A 167 -23.94 -4.92 -13.84
CA LEU A 167 -23.33 -5.17 -12.54
C LEU A 167 -24.37 -5.41 -11.45
N LEU A 168 -25.37 -4.52 -11.34
CA LEU A 168 -26.44 -4.64 -10.36
C LEU A 168 -27.35 -5.84 -10.65
N SER A 169 -27.62 -6.16 -11.92
CA SER A 169 -28.44 -7.33 -12.29
C SER A 169 -27.86 -8.70 -11.89
N ARG A 170 -26.55 -8.76 -11.57
CA ARG A 170 -25.89 -9.98 -11.06
C ARG A 170 -26.20 -10.27 -9.59
N ILE A 171 -26.64 -9.26 -8.82
CA ILE A 171 -26.93 -9.36 -7.39
C ILE A 171 -28.17 -10.25 -7.17
N PRO A 172 -28.16 -11.21 -6.22
CA PRO A 172 -29.34 -12.01 -5.91
C PRO A 172 -30.53 -11.16 -5.44
N ALA A 173 -31.69 -11.33 -6.10
CA ALA A 173 -32.92 -10.64 -5.73
C ALA A 173 -33.38 -10.99 -4.29
N GLY A 174 -33.22 -12.25 -3.88
CA GLY A 174 -33.44 -12.72 -2.50
C GLY A 174 -32.14 -12.88 -1.71
N HIS A 175 -32.26 -13.03 -0.39
CA HIS A 175 -31.12 -13.26 0.51
C HIS A 175 -30.76 -14.75 0.65
N PRO A 176 -29.49 -15.10 0.96
CA PRO A 176 -28.35 -14.21 1.20
C PRO A 176 -27.78 -13.50 -0.03
N ARG A 177 -27.13 -12.35 0.19
CA ARG A 177 -26.43 -11.53 -0.83
C ARG A 177 -24.92 -11.35 -0.56
N LEU A 178 -24.41 -11.70 0.62
CA LEU A 178 -22.98 -11.60 0.98
C LEU A 178 -22.36 -13.00 1.17
N PHE A 179 -21.20 -13.23 0.56
CA PHE A 179 -20.43 -14.50 0.49
C PHE A 179 -21.14 -15.72 -0.12
N VAL A 180 -22.48 -15.74 -0.11
CA VAL A 180 -23.33 -16.87 -0.50
C VAL A 180 -24.52 -16.32 -1.27
N ARG A 181 -24.87 -16.98 -2.39
CA ARG A 181 -26.11 -16.75 -3.14
C ARG A 181 -27.21 -17.71 -2.67
N PRO A 182 -28.51 -17.39 -2.78
CA PRO A 182 -29.60 -18.25 -2.28
C PRO A 182 -29.56 -19.69 -2.82
N GLU A 183 -29.23 -19.85 -4.10
CA GLU A 183 -29.10 -21.12 -4.81
C GLU A 183 -27.93 -21.99 -4.31
N GLN A 184 -26.98 -21.44 -3.56
CA GLN A 184 -25.85 -22.18 -2.99
C GLN A 184 -26.16 -22.80 -1.62
N VAL A 185 -27.18 -22.28 -0.90
CA VAL A 185 -27.52 -22.73 0.46
C VAL A 185 -27.85 -24.24 0.55
N PRO A 186 -28.56 -24.87 -0.41
CA PRO A 186 -28.80 -26.32 -0.38
C PRO A 186 -27.49 -27.14 -0.38
N ARG A 187 -26.54 -26.79 -1.26
CA ARG A 187 -25.22 -27.45 -1.33
C ARG A 187 -24.42 -27.27 -0.03
N LEU A 188 -24.53 -26.12 0.62
CA LEU A 188 -23.86 -25.90 1.92
C LEU A 188 -24.45 -26.80 3.03
N ARG A 189 -25.77 -27.10 2.99
CA ARG A 189 -26.42 -28.05 3.91
C ARG A 189 -25.99 -29.51 3.64
N GLU A 190 -25.82 -29.88 2.37
CA GLU A 190 -25.28 -31.19 1.98
C GLU A 190 -23.83 -31.37 2.47
N LEU A 191 -22.98 -30.34 2.33
CA LEU A 191 -21.62 -30.35 2.88
C LEU A 191 -21.62 -30.41 4.42
N ALA A 192 -22.46 -29.62 5.09
CA ALA A 192 -22.56 -29.55 6.55
C ALA A 192 -23.05 -30.86 7.20
N SER A 193 -23.85 -31.66 6.47
CA SER A 193 -24.31 -32.97 6.92
C SER A 193 -23.42 -34.12 6.46
N GLY A 194 -22.62 -33.91 5.40
CA GLY A 194 -21.70 -34.86 4.80
C GLY A 194 -20.22 -34.55 5.05
N SER A 195 -19.50 -34.17 3.99
CA SER A 195 -18.02 -34.13 3.99
C SER A 195 -17.39 -33.02 4.83
N MET A 196 -18.13 -31.99 5.21
CA MET A 196 -17.70 -30.89 6.10
C MET A 196 -18.42 -30.93 7.45
N LYS A 197 -18.88 -32.11 7.86
CA LYS A 197 -19.61 -32.27 9.13
C LYS A 197 -18.77 -31.84 10.34
N ALA A 198 -17.45 -32.06 10.34
CA ALA A 198 -16.58 -31.62 11.42
C ALA A 198 -16.55 -30.08 11.54
N ASP A 199 -16.34 -29.37 10.43
CA ASP A 199 -16.36 -27.91 10.37
C ASP A 199 -17.71 -27.33 10.80
N PHE A 200 -18.81 -28.01 10.47
CA PHE A 200 -20.15 -27.65 10.92
C PHE A 200 -20.39 -27.94 12.41
N GLU A 201 -19.90 -29.06 12.95
CA GLU A 201 -19.94 -29.33 14.38
C GLU A 201 -19.09 -28.30 15.17
N ASP A 202 -18.03 -27.76 14.58
CA ASP A 202 -17.27 -26.63 15.13
C ASP A 202 -18.05 -25.31 15.15
N LEU A 203 -18.85 -25.03 14.12
CA LEU A 203 -19.81 -23.93 14.12
C LEU A 203 -20.88 -24.11 15.20
N VAL A 204 -21.44 -25.31 15.33
CA VAL A 204 -22.46 -25.66 16.33
C VAL A 204 -21.93 -25.48 17.75
N ARG A 205 -20.70 -25.93 18.05
CA ARG A 205 -20.08 -25.74 19.38
C ARG A 205 -19.88 -24.25 19.72
N ARG A 206 -19.52 -23.42 18.74
CA ARG A 206 -19.41 -21.95 18.93
C ARG A 206 -20.79 -21.31 19.14
N CYS A 207 -21.80 -21.73 18.40
CA CYS A 207 -23.17 -21.25 18.57
C CYS A 207 -23.74 -21.61 19.95
N ASP A 208 -23.49 -22.82 20.45
CA ASP A 208 -23.92 -23.24 21.79
C ASP A 208 -23.15 -22.52 22.92
N GLN A 209 -21.90 -22.08 22.68
CA GLN A 209 -21.19 -21.17 23.59
C GLN A 209 -21.86 -19.78 23.61
N ILE A 210 -22.20 -19.22 22.45
CA ILE A 210 -22.89 -17.93 22.32
C ILE A 210 -24.32 -17.97 22.90
N LEU A 211 -25.03 -19.10 22.80
CA LEU A 211 -26.33 -19.25 23.48
C LEU A 211 -26.19 -19.28 25.02
N LYS A 212 -25.11 -19.88 25.52
CA LYS A 212 -24.87 -20.03 26.96
C LYS A 212 -24.43 -18.72 27.62
N ASP A 213 -23.64 -17.91 26.92
CA ASP A 213 -23.18 -16.59 27.36
C ASP A 213 -23.34 -15.57 26.22
N PRO A 214 -24.57 -15.07 25.98
CA PRO A 214 -24.84 -14.17 24.85
C PRO A 214 -24.11 -12.83 25.02
N PRO A 215 -23.54 -12.27 23.94
CA PRO A 215 -22.86 -10.99 24.02
C PRO A 215 -23.81 -9.89 24.53
N PRO A 216 -23.33 -8.93 25.33
CA PRO A 216 -24.13 -7.81 25.76
C PRO A 216 -24.43 -6.89 24.57
N THR A 217 -25.65 -6.34 24.54
CA THR A 217 -26.21 -5.57 23.42
C THR A 217 -26.66 -4.16 23.78
N ALA A 218 -26.28 -3.66 24.96
CA ALA A 218 -26.44 -2.26 25.32
C ALA A 218 -25.55 -1.37 24.43
N GLU A 219 -25.93 -0.11 24.22
CA GLU A 219 -25.09 0.79 23.40
C GLU A 219 -23.73 1.05 24.10
N PRO A 220 -22.58 0.97 23.38
CA PRO A 220 -21.28 1.30 23.93
C PRO A 220 -21.17 2.73 24.48
N PRO A 221 -20.27 3.00 25.44
CA PRO A 221 -20.13 4.33 26.03
C PRO A 221 -19.54 5.36 25.05
N LEU A 222 -20.04 6.59 25.14
CA LEU A 222 -19.39 7.77 24.58
C LEU A 222 -18.15 8.16 25.41
N TYR A 223 -17.21 8.89 24.82
CA TYR A 223 -16.14 9.56 25.57
C TYR A 223 -16.73 10.58 26.55
N GLY A 224 -16.28 10.56 27.80
CA GLY A 224 -16.59 11.60 28.78
C GLY A 224 -15.99 12.97 28.43
N PRO A 225 -16.48 14.08 29.02
CA PRO A 225 -16.07 15.44 28.65
C PRO A 225 -14.58 15.73 28.89
N ASP A 226 -13.97 15.09 29.89
CA ASP A 226 -12.56 15.28 30.27
C ASP A 226 -11.59 14.29 29.58
N VAL A 227 -12.11 13.36 28.75
CA VAL A 227 -11.32 12.28 28.14
C VAL A 227 -10.42 12.83 27.03
N LYS A 228 -9.15 13.06 27.37
CA LYS A 228 -8.15 13.63 26.44
C LYS A 228 -7.80 12.65 25.33
N PRO A 229 -7.83 13.05 24.04
CA PRO A 229 -7.42 12.17 22.94
C PRO A 229 -6.04 11.55 23.14
N LYS A 230 -5.91 10.25 22.85
CA LYS A 230 -4.70 9.43 23.07
C LYS A 230 -4.28 9.23 24.55
N SER A 231 -5.12 9.52 25.54
CA SER A 231 -4.93 8.97 26.90
C SER A 231 -5.21 7.46 26.92
N GLU A 232 -4.75 6.75 27.95
CA GLU A 232 -5.06 5.32 28.14
C GLU A 232 -6.58 5.08 28.27
N GLU A 233 -7.31 6.02 28.91
CA GLU A 233 -8.77 6.01 28.99
C GLU A 233 -9.42 6.18 27.60
N TRP A 234 -8.92 7.12 26.79
CA TRP A 234 -9.39 7.31 25.42
C TRP A 234 -9.14 6.06 24.57
N ILE A 235 -7.96 5.44 24.70
CA ILE A 235 -7.62 4.17 24.03
C ILE A 235 -8.54 3.04 24.49
N GLY A 236 -8.83 2.96 25.79
CA GLY A 236 -9.75 2.00 26.39
C GLY A 236 -11.17 2.09 25.82
N ILE A 237 -11.73 3.30 25.70
CA ILE A 237 -13.06 3.52 25.10
C ILE A 237 -13.01 3.30 23.57
N TRP A 238 -12.00 3.86 22.89
CA TRP A 238 -11.84 3.76 21.43
C TRP A 238 -11.76 2.31 20.94
N TRP A 239 -10.85 1.52 21.54
CA TRP A 239 -10.65 0.13 21.18
C TRP A 239 -11.68 -0.80 21.84
N GLY A 240 -12.17 -0.46 23.04
CA GLY A 240 -13.25 -1.18 23.73
C GLY A 240 -14.56 -1.15 22.95
N ASN A 241 -14.97 0.00 22.42
CA ASN A 241 -16.16 0.10 21.57
C ASN A 241 -16.00 -0.73 20.29
N ARG A 242 -14.79 -0.78 19.72
CA ARG A 242 -14.46 -1.66 18.58
C ARG A 242 -14.63 -3.15 18.93
N THR A 243 -14.04 -3.62 20.03
CA THR A 243 -14.10 -5.03 20.40
C THR A 243 -15.50 -5.45 20.83
N TYR A 244 -16.22 -4.60 21.58
CA TYR A 244 -17.61 -4.80 21.97
C TYR A 244 -18.54 -4.95 20.74
N THR A 245 -18.48 -3.99 19.81
CA THR A 245 -19.27 -4.01 18.57
C THR A 245 -18.96 -5.25 17.73
N SER A 246 -17.68 -5.61 17.63
CA SER A 246 -17.24 -6.82 16.92
C SER A 246 -17.75 -8.10 17.60
N HIS A 247 -17.78 -8.14 18.93
CA HIS A 247 -18.24 -9.30 19.69
C HIS A 247 -19.73 -9.54 19.52
N ALA A 248 -20.56 -8.48 19.64
CA ALA A 248 -22.01 -8.60 19.46
C ALA A 248 -22.38 -9.04 18.03
N LEU A 249 -21.98 -8.28 17.01
CA LEU A 249 -22.48 -8.49 15.66
C LEU A 249 -21.81 -9.67 14.93
N ASN A 250 -20.56 -10.03 15.22
CA ASN A 250 -19.96 -11.25 14.64
C ASN A 250 -20.55 -12.53 15.26
N SER A 251 -20.94 -12.49 16.54
CA SER A 251 -21.67 -13.59 17.18
C SER A 251 -23.03 -13.79 16.53
N ALA A 252 -23.75 -12.69 16.27
CA ALA A 252 -25.02 -12.73 15.54
C ALA A 252 -24.84 -13.28 14.10
N ALA A 253 -23.85 -12.81 13.35
CA ALA A 253 -23.54 -13.34 12.01
C ALA A 253 -23.19 -14.84 12.03
N THR A 254 -22.45 -15.29 13.05
CA THR A 254 -22.06 -16.71 13.21
C THR A 254 -23.26 -17.59 13.54
N LEU A 255 -24.11 -17.18 14.48
CA LEU A 255 -25.38 -17.85 14.80
C LEU A 255 -26.30 -17.94 13.56
N ALA A 256 -26.48 -16.82 12.87
CA ALA A 256 -27.34 -16.71 11.69
C ALA A 256 -26.90 -17.63 10.55
N PHE A 257 -25.62 -17.58 10.18
CA PHE A 257 -25.05 -18.44 9.16
C PHE A 257 -25.18 -19.93 9.52
N THR A 258 -24.87 -20.29 10.76
CA THR A 258 -24.93 -21.69 11.21
C THR A 258 -26.36 -22.23 11.14
N ARG A 259 -27.37 -21.43 11.52
CA ARG A 259 -28.80 -21.76 11.30
C ARG A 259 -29.11 -21.93 9.82
N LEU A 260 -28.68 -20.99 8.96
CA LEU A 260 -28.96 -21.02 7.52
C LEU A 260 -28.51 -22.34 6.85
N ILE A 261 -27.37 -22.89 7.27
CA ILE A 261 -26.81 -24.15 6.72
C ILE A 261 -27.18 -25.43 7.52
N GLY A 262 -28.13 -25.36 8.45
CA GLY A 262 -28.71 -26.55 9.12
C GLY A 262 -28.65 -26.56 10.64
N GLY A 263 -28.22 -25.49 11.28
CA GLY A 263 -28.18 -25.34 12.74
C GLY A 263 -29.56 -25.16 13.38
N LYS A 264 -29.59 -25.06 14.72
CA LYS A 264 -30.81 -24.88 15.51
C LYS A 264 -31.50 -23.56 15.12
N GLU A 265 -32.83 -23.58 15.01
CA GLU A 265 -33.63 -22.38 14.76
C GLU A 265 -33.46 -21.32 15.86
N GLU A 266 -33.22 -21.77 17.10
CA GLU A 266 -32.85 -20.93 18.25
C GLU A 266 -31.65 -20.00 17.97
N TYR A 267 -30.65 -20.46 17.21
CA TYR A 267 -29.52 -19.61 16.80
C TYR A 267 -30.00 -18.43 15.94
N GLY A 268 -30.92 -18.68 15.01
CA GLY A 268 -31.52 -17.64 14.16
C GLY A 268 -32.30 -16.61 14.98
N GLN A 269 -33.05 -17.06 15.99
CA GLN A 269 -33.82 -16.18 16.88
C GLN A 269 -32.92 -15.33 17.79
N VAL A 270 -31.82 -15.89 18.32
CA VAL A 270 -30.85 -15.11 19.13
C VAL A 270 -30.01 -14.16 18.25
N ALA A 271 -29.64 -14.57 17.04
CA ALA A 271 -29.00 -13.69 16.06
C ALA A 271 -29.90 -12.50 15.70
N LYS A 272 -31.18 -12.77 15.42
CA LYS A 272 -32.22 -11.77 15.18
C LYS A 272 -32.35 -10.81 16.36
N ARG A 273 -32.43 -11.31 17.60
CA ARG A 273 -32.48 -10.47 18.80
C ARG A 273 -31.27 -9.52 18.86
N ILE A 274 -30.05 -10.04 18.72
CA ILE A 274 -28.83 -9.22 18.78
C ILE A 274 -28.81 -8.17 17.66
N LEU A 275 -29.25 -8.52 16.45
CA LEU A 275 -29.41 -7.57 15.34
C LEU A 275 -30.37 -6.42 15.71
N MET A 276 -31.55 -6.75 16.25
CA MET A 276 -32.58 -5.77 16.60
C MET A 276 -32.24 -4.94 17.84
N ASP A 277 -31.46 -5.47 18.78
CA ASP A 277 -30.89 -4.70 19.89
C ASP A 277 -29.87 -3.68 19.35
N CYS A 278 -28.90 -4.13 18.53
CA CYS A 278 -27.91 -3.25 17.91
C CYS A 278 -28.52 -2.23 16.93
N ALA A 279 -29.68 -2.54 16.33
CA ALA A 279 -30.45 -1.62 15.48
C ALA A 279 -31.16 -0.49 16.26
N GLN A 280 -31.02 -0.43 17.60
CA GLN A 280 -31.49 0.68 18.44
C GLN A 280 -30.37 1.64 18.83
N TRP A 281 -29.10 1.29 18.61
CA TRP A 281 -27.94 2.15 18.91
C TRP A 281 -27.93 3.37 17.98
N ASP A 282 -27.57 4.55 18.50
CA ASP A 282 -27.49 5.78 17.70
C ASP A 282 -26.53 5.57 16.50
N PRO A 283 -27.00 5.73 15.24
CA PRO A 283 -26.16 5.59 14.06
C PRO A 283 -24.97 6.55 14.00
N LYS A 284 -25.00 7.64 14.79
CA LYS A 284 -23.94 8.66 14.92
C LYS A 284 -23.34 8.74 16.34
N GLY A 285 -23.74 7.83 17.23
CA GLY A 285 -23.29 7.74 18.62
C GLY A 285 -21.94 7.05 18.78
N ALA A 286 -21.80 6.24 19.83
CA ALA A 286 -20.53 5.63 20.24
C ALA A 286 -19.91 4.66 19.21
N THR A 287 -20.70 4.28 18.20
CA THR A 287 -20.34 3.42 17.06
C THR A 287 -20.58 4.09 15.71
N GLY A 288 -20.78 5.42 15.66
CA GLY A 288 -20.87 6.18 14.41
C GLY A 288 -19.52 6.23 13.69
N TYR A 289 -19.53 6.19 12.35
CA TYR A 289 -18.30 6.14 11.55
C TYR A 289 -17.48 7.43 11.67
N ARG A 290 -18.12 8.59 11.84
CA ARG A 290 -17.42 9.88 12.09
C ARG A 290 -17.03 10.09 13.55
N TYR A 291 -17.55 9.28 14.48
CA TYR A 291 -17.24 9.34 15.92
C TYR A 291 -16.07 8.41 16.29
N ASN A 292 -16.17 7.14 15.91
CA ASN A 292 -15.14 6.12 16.10
C ASN A 292 -15.22 5.14 14.92
N ASP A 293 -14.47 5.40 13.85
CA ASP A 293 -14.47 4.60 12.63
C ASP A 293 -14.03 3.14 12.86
N GLU A 294 -13.09 2.89 13.76
CA GLU A 294 -12.68 1.54 14.16
C GLU A 294 -13.80 0.75 14.87
N ALA A 295 -14.85 1.40 15.40
CA ALA A 295 -16.09 0.77 15.86
C ALA A 295 -17.22 0.83 14.80
N GLY A 296 -17.32 1.88 14.01
CA GLY A 296 -18.33 2.02 12.95
C GLY A 296 -18.12 1.07 11.78
N MET A 297 -16.87 0.77 11.40
CA MET A 297 -16.55 -0.24 10.38
C MET A 297 -17.07 -1.64 10.76
N PRO A 298 -16.73 -2.25 11.93
CA PRO A 298 -17.27 -3.56 12.30
C PRO A 298 -18.78 -3.54 12.56
N TYR A 299 -19.39 -2.40 12.92
CA TYR A 299 -20.85 -2.29 12.87
C TYR A 299 -21.34 -2.51 11.43
N ALA A 300 -20.86 -1.70 10.47
CA ALA A 300 -21.33 -1.71 9.09
C ALA A 300 -21.29 -3.10 8.45
N TYR A 301 -20.14 -3.80 8.49
CA TYR A 301 -20.02 -5.09 7.81
C TYR A 301 -20.67 -6.25 8.59
N TYR A 302 -20.53 -6.36 9.91
CA TYR A 302 -21.17 -7.47 10.64
C TYR A 302 -22.70 -7.31 10.78
N PHE A 303 -23.23 -6.08 10.84
CA PHE A 303 -24.69 -5.84 10.78
C PHE A 303 -25.24 -6.30 9.42
N SER A 304 -24.62 -5.87 8.32
CA SER A 304 -25.02 -6.25 6.95
C SER A 304 -24.98 -7.77 6.73
N ARG A 305 -23.92 -8.44 7.22
CA ARG A 305 -23.79 -9.91 7.20
C ARG A 305 -24.88 -10.61 8.02
N THR A 306 -25.17 -10.10 9.22
CA THR A 306 -26.23 -10.67 10.07
C THR A 306 -27.60 -10.50 9.40
N TYR A 307 -27.93 -9.28 8.96
CA TYR A 307 -29.17 -8.96 8.24
C TYR A 307 -29.42 -9.92 7.08
N THR A 308 -28.41 -10.13 6.22
CA THR A 308 -28.56 -11.01 5.06
C THR A 308 -28.59 -12.51 5.39
N PHE A 309 -28.27 -12.93 6.62
CA PHE A 309 -28.36 -14.34 7.06
C PHE A 309 -29.60 -14.64 7.91
N VAL A 310 -30.30 -13.62 8.44
CA VAL A 310 -31.58 -13.76 9.17
C VAL A 310 -32.79 -13.19 8.44
N ASN A 311 -32.66 -12.73 7.19
CA ASN A 311 -33.71 -11.97 6.50
C ASN A 311 -35.07 -12.69 6.42
N ASP A 312 -35.09 -14.02 6.35
CA ASP A 312 -36.31 -14.85 6.36
C ASP A 312 -37.02 -14.89 7.72
N LEU A 313 -36.33 -14.49 8.79
CA LEU A 313 -36.86 -14.39 10.16
C LEU A 313 -37.32 -12.98 10.54
N LEU A 314 -37.02 -11.96 9.72
CA LEU A 314 -37.40 -10.57 9.98
C LEU A 314 -38.78 -10.26 9.40
N SER A 315 -39.65 -9.68 10.22
CA SER A 315 -40.86 -8.99 9.73
C SER A 315 -40.48 -7.71 8.99
N GLU A 316 -41.37 -7.19 8.13
CA GLU A 316 -41.06 -5.96 7.39
C GLU A 316 -40.89 -4.72 8.29
N GLN A 317 -41.43 -4.71 9.50
CA GLN A 317 -41.14 -3.65 10.49
C GLN A 317 -39.69 -3.74 10.99
N GLU A 318 -39.20 -4.94 11.26
CA GLU A 318 -37.83 -5.18 11.72
C GLU A 318 -36.82 -4.93 10.59
N LYS A 319 -37.16 -5.33 9.35
CA LYS A 319 -36.38 -4.94 8.17
C LYS A 319 -36.39 -3.44 7.95
N GLN A 320 -37.51 -2.75 8.16
CA GLN A 320 -37.56 -1.30 8.04
C GLN A 320 -36.63 -0.60 9.02
N GLN A 321 -36.62 -1.02 10.30
CA GLN A 321 -35.67 -0.49 11.28
C GLN A 321 -34.20 -0.77 10.86
N CYS A 322 -33.91 -1.95 10.30
CA CYS A 322 -32.59 -2.27 9.75
C CYS A 322 -32.22 -1.34 8.57
N ARG A 323 -33.15 -1.10 7.63
CA ARG A 323 -32.99 -0.16 6.51
C ARG A 323 -32.72 1.25 7.03
N ASP A 324 -33.43 1.70 8.06
CA ASP A 324 -33.34 3.07 8.56
C ASP A 324 -32.05 3.36 9.32
N VAL A 325 -31.56 2.46 10.18
CA VAL A 325 -30.26 2.63 10.85
C VAL A 325 -29.09 2.50 9.87
N MET A 326 -29.20 1.61 8.87
CA MET A 326 -28.15 1.41 7.87
C MET A 326 -28.11 2.48 6.79
N ARG A 327 -29.23 3.16 6.50
CA ARG A 327 -29.25 4.32 5.59
C ARG A 327 -28.34 5.43 6.12
N VAL A 328 -28.55 5.85 7.37
CA VAL A 328 -27.78 6.93 8.02
C VAL A 328 -26.28 6.59 8.10
N ARG A 329 -25.94 5.32 8.33
CA ARG A 329 -24.55 4.83 8.41
C ARG A 329 -23.89 4.74 7.02
N GLY A 330 -24.63 4.29 6.00
CA GLY A 330 -24.15 4.23 4.62
C GLY A 330 -23.94 5.62 4.01
N GLU A 331 -24.89 6.54 4.21
CA GLU A 331 -24.76 7.97 3.85
C GLU A 331 -23.51 8.59 4.51
N GLU A 332 -23.34 8.41 5.83
CA GLU A 332 -22.19 8.95 6.56
C GLU A 332 -20.82 8.40 6.09
N MET A 333 -20.78 7.15 5.63
CA MET A 333 -19.60 6.56 5.01
C MET A 333 -19.39 7.09 3.58
N TYR A 334 -20.45 7.19 2.78
CA TYR A 334 -20.39 7.65 1.39
C TYR A 334 -19.92 9.11 1.32
N ASP A 335 -20.49 10.02 2.11
CA ASP A 335 -20.12 11.45 2.18
C ASP A 335 -18.65 11.67 2.60
N HIS A 336 -18.05 10.71 3.32
CA HIS A 336 -16.63 10.78 3.70
C HIS A 336 -15.68 10.27 2.60
N LEU A 337 -16.16 9.38 1.74
CA LEU A 337 -15.36 8.62 0.77
C LEU A 337 -15.54 9.12 -0.66
N CYS A 338 -16.77 9.30 -1.13
CA CYS A 338 -17.08 9.75 -2.49
C CYS A 338 -17.12 11.28 -2.59
N PRO A 339 -16.61 11.90 -3.68
CA PRO A 339 -15.68 11.35 -4.67
C PRO A 339 -14.22 11.37 -4.18
N ARG A 340 -13.94 11.95 -3.00
CA ARG A 340 -12.59 12.27 -2.49
C ARG A 340 -11.58 11.12 -2.62
N HIS A 341 -11.98 9.90 -2.29
CA HIS A 341 -11.12 8.70 -2.27
C HIS A 341 -10.59 8.35 -3.66
N LEU A 342 -11.31 8.70 -4.74
CA LEU A 342 -10.92 8.43 -6.13
C LEU A 342 -9.68 9.22 -6.58
N TRP A 343 -9.36 10.32 -5.90
CA TRP A 343 -8.22 11.18 -6.22
C TRP A 343 -7.23 11.34 -5.04
N ASN A 344 -7.71 11.18 -3.80
CA ASN A 344 -6.89 11.23 -2.57
C ASN A 344 -7.03 9.90 -1.78
N PRO A 345 -6.48 8.79 -2.30
CA PRO A 345 -6.78 7.47 -1.76
C PRO A 345 -5.95 7.08 -0.53
N TYR A 346 -4.78 7.70 -0.33
CA TYR A 346 -3.75 7.38 0.67
C TYR A 346 -4.13 7.64 2.15
N SER A 347 -5.42 7.61 2.49
CA SER A 347 -5.89 7.61 3.88
C SER A 347 -6.14 6.17 4.36
N SER A 348 -5.32 5.73 5.32
CA SER A 348 -5.30 4.37 5.86
C SER A 348 -6.66 3.82 6.32
N HIS A 349 -7.55 4.68 6.81
CA HIS A 349 -8.89 4.28 7.24
C HIS A 349 -9.90 4.29 6.08
N SER A 350 -9.84 5.28 5.17
CA SER A 350 -10.68 5.31 3.96
C SER A 350 -10.40 4.12 3.03
N ASN A 351 -9.12 3.77 2.86
CA ASN A 351 -8.63 2.66 2.03
C ASN A 351 -9.03 1.25 2.55
N ARG A 352 -9.74 1.18 3.68
CA ARG A 352 -10.39 -0.03 4.23
C ARG A 352 -11.92 0.11 4.28
N ALA A 353 -12.44 1.33 4.34
CA ALA A 353 -13.87 1.59 4.55
C ALA A 353 -14.73 1.44 3.28
N TRP A 354 -14.16 1.66 2.09
CA TRP A 354 -14.90 1.63 0.81
C TRP A 354 -15.56 0.26 0.54
N HIS A 355 -14.87 -0.84 0.82
CA HIS A 355 -15.46 -2.17 0.59
C HIS A 355 -16.47 -2.55 1.67
N PHE A 356 -16.36 -2.03 2.89
CA PHE A 356 -17.40 -2.18 3.92
C PHE A 356 -18.68 -1.42 3.55
N LEU A 357 -18.57 -0.26 2.90
CA LEU A 357 -19.71 0.44 2.31
C LEU A 357 -20.33 -0.36 1.15
N GLY A 358 -19.50 -1.04 0.35
CA GLY A 358 -19.95 -2.03 -0.62
C GLY A 358 -20.73 -3.21 0.01
N GLU A 359 -20.34 -3.68 1.20
CA GLU A 359 -21.11 -4.71 1.93
C GLU A 359 -22.49 -4.21 2.37
N ILE A 360 -22.63 -2.92 2.72
CA ILE A 360 -23.97 -2.32 2.98
C ILE A 360 -24.77 -2.28 1.67
N GLY A 361 -24.18 -1.77 0.59
CA GLY A 361 -24.84 -1.65 -0.71
C GLY A 361 -25.36 -2.98 -1.24
N LEU A 362 -24.55 -4.04 -1.17
CA LEU A 362 -24.96 -5.39 -1.59
C LEU A 362 -26.00 -6.01 -0.65
N ALA A 363 -25.94 -5.74 0.66
CA ALA A 363 -26.96 -6.25 1.59
C ALA A 363 -28.33 -5.58 1.35
N PHE A 364 -28.36 -4.28 1.09
CA PHE A 364 -29.58 -3.46 0.96
C PHE A 364 -29.90 -3.04 -0.49
N HIS A 365 -29.38 -3.76 -1.49
CA HIS A 365 -29.70 -3.56 -2.90
C HIS A 365 -31.22 -3.59 -3.14
N GLY A 366 -31.76 -2.56 -3.78
CA GLY A 366 -33.20 -2.38 -3.98
C GLY A 366 -34.04 -2.13 -2.71
N GLU A 367 -33.40 -1.95 -1.55
CA GLU A 367 -34.05 -1.77 -0.24
C GLU A 367 -33.70 -0.43 0.45
N ILE A 368 -32.57 0.18 0.09
CA ILE A 368 -32.23 1.57 0.42
C ILE A 368 -31.91 2.28 -0.89
N ASP A 369 -32.55 3.41 -1.16
CA ASP A 369 -32.49 4.14 -2.44
C ASP A 369 -31.06 4.38 -2.97
N GLN A 370 -30.10 4.64 -2.08
CA GLN A 370 -28.70 4.91 -2.43
C GLN A 370 -27.77 3.67 -2.39
N ALA A 371 -28.28 2.48 -2.05
CA ALA A 371 -27.46 1.26 -1.91
C ALA A 371 -26.72 0.91 -3.21
N ASP A 372 -27.37 1.10 -4.36
CA ASP A 372 -26.82 0.81 -5.68
C ASP A 372 -25.65 1.75 -6.03
N ASP A 373 -25.68 3.00 -5.57
CA ASP A 373 -24.57 3.95 -5.72
C ASP A 373 -23.38 3.56 -4.84
N TRP A 374 -23.63 2.94 -3.68
CA TRP A 374 -22.59 2.42 -2.79
C TRP A 374 -21.88 1.19 -3.40
N VAL A 375 -22.63 0.31 -4.07
CA VAL A 375 -22.05 -0.80 -4.86
C VAL A 375 -21.27 -0.24 -6.03
N TRP A 376 -21.86 0.67 -6.82
CA TRP A 376 -21.22 1.29 -7.98
C TRP A 376 -19.91 2.00 -7.63
N PHE A 377 -19.90 2.78 -6.54
CA PHE A 377 -18.69 3.43 -6.01
C PHE A 377 -17.65 2.42 -5.53
N ALA A 378 -18.05 1.40 -4.76
CA ALA A 378 -17.11 0.39 -4.26
C ALA A 378 -16.45 -0.39 -5.40
N THR A 379 -17.20 -0.76 -6.44
CA THR A 379 -16.63 -1.43 -7.64
C THR A 379 -15.72 -0.48 -8.43
N ASN A 380 -16.09 0.79 -8.60
CA ASN A 380 -15.22 1.78 -9.25
C ASN A 380 -13.89 1.99 -8.51
N VAL A 381 -13.90 1.97 -7.16
CA VAL A 381 -12.68 2.00 -6.33
C VAL A 381 -11.85 0.73 -6.54
N PHE A 382 -12.45 -0.46 -6.59
CA PHE A 382 -11.73 -1.70 -6.86
C PHE A 382 -10.96 -1.66 -8.20
N TYR A 383 -11.61 -1.27 -9.30
CA TYR A 383 -10.91 -1.20 -10.59
C TYR A 383 -9.90 -0.03 -10.65
N ASN A 384 -10.32 1.21 -10.36
CA ASN A 384 -9.55 2.40 -10.76
C ASN A 384 -8.52 2.88 -9.72
N VAL A 385 -8.55 2.32 -8.50
CA VAL A 385 -7.85 2.91 -7.35
C VAL A 385 -7.17 1.87 -6.45
N TYR A 386 -7.79 0.70 -6.22
CA TYR A 386 -7.31 -0.25 -5.23
C TYR A 386 -6.48 -1.40 -5.84
N PRO A 387 -5.33 -1.77 -5.24
CA PRO A 387 -4.71 -1.20 -4.05
C PRO A 387 -3.75 -0.05 -4.36
N VAL A 388 -3.61 0.85 -3.38
CA VAL A 388 -2.94 2.15 -3.56
C VAL A 388 -1.47 2.12 -3.13
N TRP A 389 -1.11 1.16 -2.26
CA TRP A 389 0.23 1.03 -1.66
C TRP A 389 1.08 -0.04 -2.36
N SER A 390 0.82 -0.32 -3.62
CA SER A 390 1.27 -1.53 -4.33
C SER A 390 1.74 -1.27 -5.76
N ASP A 391 2.25 -2.33 -6.39
CA ASP A 391 2.65 -2.40 -7.79
C ASP A 391 2.12 -3.69 -8.44
N ALA A 392 2.19 -3.84 -9.76
CA ALA A 392 1.74 -5.05 -10.45
C ALA A 392 2.68 -6.26 -10.26
N ASP A 393 3.85 -6.09 -9.65
CA ASP A 393 4.75 -7.20 -9.31
C ASP A 393 4.27 -7.95 -8.05
N GLY A 394 3.36 -7.35 -7.28
CA GLY A 394 2.76 -7.89 -6.05
C GLY A 394 3.16 -7.19 -4.76
N GLY A 395 3.96 -6.12 -4.83
CA GLY A 395 4.63 -5.48 -3.70
C GLY A 395 3.72 -4.65 -2.78
N TRP A 396 4.19 -4.35 -1.57
CA TRP A 396 3.48 -3.46 -0.63
C TRP A 396 4.42 -2.48 0.08
N HIS A 397 4.13 -1.19 -0.04
CA HIS A 397 4.94 -0.09 0.51
C HIS A 397 4.93 -0.03 2.05
N GLU A 398 3.78 -0.25 2.70
CA GLU A 398 3.67 -0.17 4.17
C GLU A 398 4.26 -1.40 4.90
N GLY A 399 4.86 -2.35 4.19
CA GLY A 399 5.48 -3.56 4.75
C GLY A 399 4.48 -4.66 5.18
N THR A 400 5.02 -5.82 5.59
CA THR A 400 4.25 -7.08 5.71
C THR A 400 3.12 -7.08 6.73
N LEU A 401 3.25 -6.44 7.90
CA LEU A 401 2.17 -6.39 8.89
C LEU A 401 1.00 -5.52 8.41
N TYR A 402 1.27 -4.43 7.71
CA TYR A 402 0.22 -3.59 7.13
C TYR A 402 -0.40 -4.25 5.90
N TRP A 403 0.40 -4.87 5.02
CA TRP A 403 -0.08 -5.74 3.94
C TRP A 403 -1.08 -6.78 4.45
N ASN A 404 -0.69 -7.56 5.46
CA ASN A 404 -1.52 -8.59 6.10
C ASN A 404 -2.82 -7.98 6.65
N SER A 405 -2.72 -6.83 7.33
CA SER A 405 -3.86 -6.13 7.92
C SER A 405 -4.84 -5.55 6.90
N TYR A 406 -4.42 -5.21 5.68
CA TYR A 406 -5.30 -4.69 4.62
C TYR A 406 -5.81 -5.82 3.74
N ILE A 407 -4.91 -6.57 3.11
CA ILE A 407 -5.26 -7.61 2.16
C ILE A 407 -6.09 -8.71 2.85
N GLY A 408 -5.81 -9.02 4.13
CA GLY A 408 -6.64 -9.92 4.93
C GLY A 408 -8.12 -9.50 5.04
N ARG A 409 -8.40 -8.20 5.15
CA ARG A 409 -9.77 -7.65 5.14
C ARG A 409 -10.34 -7.57 3.73
N PHE A 410 -9.53 -7.21 2.74
CA PHE A 410 -9.93 -7.25 1.33
C PHE A 410 -10.32 -8.66 0.86
N THR A 411 -9.71 -9.74 1.38
CA THR A 411 -10.10 -11.12 1.00
C THR A 411 -11.58 -11.42 1.24
N TRP A 412 -12.23 -10.71 2.17
CA TRP A 412 -13.67 -10.81 2.37
C TRP A 412 -14.43 -10.18 1.20
N TRP A 413 -14.02 -8.99 0.76
CA TRP A 413 -14.58 -8.33 -0.41
C TRP A 413 -14.33 -9.13 -1.69
N ALA A 414 -13.16 -9.77 -1.85
CA ALA A 414 -12.88 -10.68 -2.96
C ALA A 414 -13.87 -11.88 -2.99
N ASP A 415 -14.16 -12.50 -1.84
CA ASP A 415 -15.17 -13.57 -1.76
C ASP A 415 -16.59 -13.05 -2.07
N ILE A 416 -16.91 -11.83 -1.64
CA ILE A 416 -18.22 -11.20 -1.88
C ILE A 416 -18.38 -10.79 -3.34
N MET A 417 -17.37 -10.18 -3.98
CA MET A 417 -17.38 -9.83 -5.40
C MET A 417 -17.58 -11.07 -6.27
N GLN A 418 -16.84 -12.15 -6.00
CA GLN A 418 -16.97 -13.39 -6.75
C GLN A 418 -18.35 -14.05 -6.56
N ALA A 419 -18.97 -13.93 -5.38
CA ALA A 419 -20.29 -14.51 -5.10
C ALA A 419 -21.46 -13.65 -5.61
N ALA A 420 -21.42 -12.34 -5.42
CA ALA A 420 -22.54 -11.43 -5.68
C ALA A 420 -22.49 -10.78 -7.07
N LEU A 421 -21.28 -10.45 -7.55
CA LEU A 421 -21.06 -9.62 -8.74
C LEU A 421 -20.34 -10.36 -9.89
N ASP A 422 -19.94 -11.61 -9.68
CA ASP A 422 -19.12 -12.40 -10.63
C ASP A 422 -17.89 -11.63 -11.15
N ILE A 423 -17.11 -11.11 -10.19
CA ILE A 423 -15.84 -10.42 -10.42
C ILE A 423 -14.77 -11.18 -9.63
N ASN A 424 -13.79 -11.75 -10.33
CA ASN A 424 -12.62 -12.35 -9.71
C ASN A 424 -11.59 -11.27 -9.35
N ALA A 425 -11.21 -11.17 -8.08
CA ALA A 425 -10.17 -10.25 -7.66
C ALA A 425 -8.79 -10.56 -8.29
N PHE A 426 -8.54 -11.83 -8.64
CA PHE A 426 -7.23 -12.33 -9.10
C PHE A 426 -6.98 -12.14 -10.60
N ASP A 427 -7.95 -11.63 -11.36
CA ASP A 427 -7.74 -11.16 -12.74
C ASP A 427 -6.89 -9.87 -12.77
N HIS A 428 -6.73 -9.20 -11.63
CA HIS A 428 -5.96 -7.97 -11.47
C HIS A 428 -4.46 -8.25 -11.26
N PRO A 429 -3.54 -7.59 -12.00
CA PRO A 429 -2.10 -7.87 -11.97
C PRO A 429 -1.45 -7.93 -10.58
N TYR A 430 -1.83 -7.03 -9.66
CA TYR A 430 -1.37 -7.11 -8.27
C TYR A 430 -1.83 -8.38 -7.57
N PHE A 431 -3.11 -8.75 -7.68
CA PHE A 431 -3.69 -9.86 -6.93
C PHE A 431 -3.27 -11.22 -7.47
N ASP A 432 -2.95 -11.36 -8.76
CA ASP A 432 -2.24 -12.53 -9.32
C ASP A 432 -0.88 -12.77 -8.64
N ARG A 433 -0.21 -11.71 -8.13
CA ARG A 433 1.19 -11.77 -7.69
C ARG A 433 1.40 -11.45 -6.20
N VAL A 434 0.35 -11.05 -5.50
CA VAL A 434 0.36 -10.55 -4.11
C VAL A 434 1.00 -11.52 -3.11
N GLY A 435 0.89 -12.84 -3.31
CA GLY A 435 1.50 -13.84 -2.44
C GLY A 435 3.02 -13.96 -2.58
N TYR A 436 3.63 -13.48 -3.67
CA TYR A 436 5.09 -13.49 -3.80
C TYR A 436 5.78 -12.49 -2.88
N TYR A 437 5.11 -11.40 -2.48
CA TYR A 437 5.67 -10.40 -1.57
C TYR A 437 6.15 -10.98 -0.22
N PRO A 438 5.30 -11.69 0.57
CA PRO A 438 5.78 -12.37 1.77
C PRO A 438 6.68 -13.58 1.48
N MET A 439 6.56 -14.28 0.33
CA MET A 439 7.43 -15.43 0.03
C MET A 439 8.90 -15.04 -0.11
N TYR A 440 9.19 -13.98 -0.87
CA TYR A 440 10.57 -13.56 -1.14
C TYR A 440 11.19 -12.74 0.01
N LEU A 441 10.36 -12.09 0.85
CA LEU A 441 10.83 -11.34 2.03
C LEU A 441 10.93 -12.23 3.28
N LEU A 442 9.95 -13.11 3.49
CA LEU A 442 9.86 -14.02 4.64
C LEU A 442 9.80 -15.50 4.18
N PRO A 443 10.86 -16.08 3.56
CA PRO A 443 10.99 -17.52 3.38
C PRO A 443 10.67 -18.34 4.65
N PRO A 444 10.27 -19.62 4.53
CA PRO A 444 9.92 -20.46 5.67
C PRO A 444 10.96 -20.41 6.80
N GLY A 445 10.48 -20.28 8.04
CA GLY A 445 11.33 -20.08 9.23
C GLY A 445 11.80 -18.64 9.52
N LYS A 446 11.77 -17.68 8.58
CA LYS A 446 12.39 -16.35 8.79
C LYS A 446 11.74 -15.52 9.92
N VAL A 447 12.58 -14.82 10.69
CA VAL A 447 12.21 -13.84 11.73
C VAL A 447 12.70 -12.44 11.36
N GLY A 448 11.81 -11.45 11.47
CA GLY A 448 12.03 -10.05 11.07
C GLY A 448 11.58 -9.81 9.63
N GLY A 449 10.57 -8.95 9.43
CA GLY A 449 9.88 -8.78 8.14
C GLY A 449 10.34 -7.56 7.34
N GLY A 450 11.66 -7.31 7.31
CA GLY A 450 12.24 -6.20 6.55
C GLY A 450 11.76 -4.82 6.99
N PHE A 451 11.45 -3.99 5.98
CA PHE A 451 11.00 -2.61 6.12
C PHE A 451 9.50 -2.49 6.41
N GLY A 452 9.10 -1.37 6.99
CA GLY A 452 7.72 -1.01 7.33
C GLY A 452 7.41 -1.12 8.83
N ASP A 453 6.43 -0.34 9.27
CA ASP A 453 5.97 -0.28 10.66
C ASP A 453 5.55 -1.67 11.20
N LEU A 454 5.82 -1.90 12.49
CA LEU A 454 5.65 -3.17 13.22
C LEU A 454 6.50 -4.39 12.76
N ASN A 455 7.20 -4.33 11.64
CA ASN A 455 7.77 -5.54 11.02
C ASN A 455 8.99 -6.15 11.73
N ALA A 456 9.61 -5.44 12.69
CA ALA A 456 10.72 -5.94 13.48
C ALA A 456 10.40 -7.23 14.28
N LYS A 457 9.12 -7.49 14.60
CA LYS A 457 8.65 -8.75 15.20
C LYS A 457 7.77 -9.60 14.26
N ALA A 458 7.84 -9.39 12.94
CA ALA A 458 7.19 -10.26 11.97
C ALA A 458 7.90 -11.62 11.85
N THR A 459 7.19 -12.62 11.35
CA THR A 459 7.73 -13.95 11.00
C THR A 459 6.97 -14.47 9.78
N SER A 460 7.56 -15.43 9.06
CA SER A 460 6.89 -16.15 7.97
C SER A 460 5.57 -16.80 8.42
N ALA A 461 5.59 -17.48 9.58
CA ALA A 461 4.42 -18.09 10.21
C ALA A 461 3.23 -17.12 10.42
N LYS A 462 3.48 -15.82 10.68
CA LYS A 462 2.39 -14.81 10.83
C LYS A 462 1.66 -14.49 9.53
N GLN A 463 2.23 -14.84 8.38
CA GLN A 463 1.60 -14.62 7.07
C GLN A 463 0.67 -15.77 6.65
N ILE A 464 0.76 -16.95 7.29
CA ILE A 464 0.08 -18.18 6.86
C ILE A 464 -1.45 -18.04 6.89
N ALA A 465 -2.01 -17.37 7.91
CA ALA A 465 -3.43 -17.00 7.96
C ALA A 465 -3.95 -16.35 6.67
N LEU A 466 -3.15 -15.50 6.04
CA LEU A 466 -3.49 -14.83 4.79
C LEU A 466 -3.04 -15.63 3.57
N MET A 467 -1.82 -16.17 3.57
CA MET A 467 -1.29 -16.94 2.44
C MET A 467 -2.15 -18.18 2.11
N SER A 468 -2.73 -18.85 3.11
CA SER A 468 -3.70 -19.93 2.85
C SER A 468 -4.96 -19.44 2.14
N VAL A 469 -5.45 -18.25 2.49
CA VAL A 469 -6.64 -17.66 1.86
C VAL A 469 -6.32 -17.24 0.43
N LEU A 470 -5.18 -16.59 0.21
CA LEU A 470 -4.71 -16.18 -1.10
C LEU A 470 -4.49 -17.40 -2.01
N ALA A 471 -3.81 -18.45 -1.54
CA ALA A 471 -3.60 -19.69 -2.29
C ALA A 471 -4.93 -20.37 -2.66
N ALA A 472 -5.88 -20.46 -1.72
CA ALA A 472 -7.19 -21.07 -1.96
C ALA A 472 -8.07 -20.25 -2.92
N GLN A 473 -7.96 -18.92 -2.91
CA GLN A 473 -8.68 -18.02 -3.82
C GLN A 473 -8.05 -17.98 -5.22
N SER A 474 -6.73 -17.80 -5.32
CA SER A 474 -6.00 -17.71 -6.61
C SER A 474 -5.74 -19.05 -7.28
N ARG A 475 -5.87 -20.17 -6.54
CA ARG A 475 -5.43 -21.53 -6.93
C ARG A 475 -3.90 -21.66 -7.11
N ASN A 476 -3.10 -20.70 -6.67
CA ASN A 476 -1.64 -20.69 -6.90
C ASN A 476 -0.91 -21.81 -6.10
N PRO A 477 -0.18 -22.72 -6.78
CA PRO A 477 0.43 -23.89 -6.15
C PRO A 477 1.72 -23.56 -5.36
N TYR A 478 2.43 -22.49 -5.70
CA TYR A 478 3.61 -22.03 -4.96
C TYR A 478 3.22 -21.41 -3.62
N TRP A 479 2.10 -20.68 -3.59
CA TRP A 479 1.58 -20.09 -2.35
C TRP A 479 1.02 -21.17 -1.42
N GLN A 480 0.46 -22.25 -1.97
CA GLN A 480 0.11 -23.44 -1.19
C GLN A 480 1.36 -24.14 -0.64
N TRP A 481 2.41 -24.33 -1.44
CA TRP A 481 3.67 -24.90 -0.93
C TRP A 481 4.25 -24.09 0.23
N TYR A 482 4.21 -22.75 0.15
CA TYR A 482 4.69 -21.87 1.23
C TYR A 482 3.90 -22.04 2.52
N VAL A 483 2.58 -22.21 2.40
CA VAL A 483 1.71 -22.57 3.53
C VAL A 483 2.14 -23.90 4.13
N ASP A 484 2.33 -24.92 3.29
CA ASP A 484 2.63 -26.30 3.70
C ASP A 484 4.02 -26.50 4.32
N GLN A 485 4.95 -25.54 4.20
CA GLN A 485 6.27 -25.60 4.86
C GLN A 485 6.27 -25.21 6.35
N HIS A 486 5.12 -24.80 6.90
CA HIS A 486 5.02 -24.31 8.27
C HIS A 486 4.43 -25.38 9.20
N ASP A 487 4.82 -25.34 10.49
CA ASP A 487 4.46 -26.39 11.45
C ASP A 487 2.94 -26.50 11.70
N GLU A 488 2.47 -27.63 12.23
CA GLU A 488 1.04 -27.86 12.48
C GLU A 488 0.39 -26.76 13.34
N LYS A 489 1.15 -26.11 14.23
CA LYS A 489 0.66 -25.00 15.06
C LYS A 489 0.48 -23.72 14.26
N SER A 490 1.39 -23.43 13.33
CA SER A 490 1.31 -22.34 12.37
C SER A 490 0.19 -22.59 11.34
N LEU A 491 0.02 -23.83 10.86
CA LEU A 491 -1.11 -24.26 10.03
C LEU A 491 -2.46 -24.19 10.78
N ALA A 492 -2.47 -24.51 12.08
CA ALA A 492 -3.58 -24.26 13.00
C ALA A 492 -3.75 -22.78 13.40
N SER A 493 -2.94 -21.87 12.82
CA SER A 493 -3.18 -20.42 12.70
C SER A 493 -3.47 -19.97 11.25
N GLY A 494 -3.38 -20.91 10.29
CA GLY A 494 -3.58 -20.72 8.85
C GLY A 494 -5.02 -20.93 8.41
N TYR A 495 -5.24 -21.66 7.30
CA TYR A 495 -6.58 -22.01 6.82
C TYR A 495 -7.45 -22.66 7.89
N ALA A 496 -6.88 -23.58 8.68
CA ALA A 496 -7.56 -24.28 9.76
C ALA A 496 -7.94 -23.38 10.96
N ALA A 497 -7.40 -22.16 11.05
CA ALA A 497 -7.84 -21.12 11.97
C ALA A 497 -8.86 -20.15 11.38
N SER A 498 -8.96 -20.07 10.04
CA SER A 498 -10.10 -19.40 9.42
C SER A 498 -11.34 -20.18 9.82
N SER A 499 -12.13 -19.61 10.72
CA SER A 499 -13.06 -20.37 11.55
C SER A 499 -14.23 -19.51 12.01
N GLY A 500 -15.38 -20.14 12.25
CA GLY A 500 -16.64 -19.46 12.00
C GLY A 500 -17.00 -19.57 10.50
N TYR A 501 -18.03 -18.86 10.07
CA TYR A 501 -18.67 -19.04 8.75
C TYR A 501 -17.71 -18.90 7.57
N LEU A 502 -16.76 -17.96 7.60
CA LEU A 502 -15.77 -17.80 6.53
C LEU A 502 -14.84 -19.02 6.37
N GLY A 503 -14.55 -19.74 7.47
CA GLY A 503 -13.79 -20.98 7.44
C GLY A 503 -14.51 -22.07 6.67
N PHE A 504 -15.76 -22.34 7.07
CA PHE A 504 -16.63 -23.32 6.41
C PHE A 504 -16.84 -22.98 4.92
N LEU A 505 -17.12 -21.71 4.60
CA LEU A 505 -17.31 -21.27 3.21
C LEU A 505 -16.06 -21.44 2.36
N ARG A 506 -14.89 -21.08 2.88
CA ARG A 506 -13.62 -21.28 2.16
C ARG A 506 -13.30 -22.77 2.04
N GLY A 507 -13.42 -23.55 3.11
CA GLY A 507 -13.23 -25.01 3.12
C GLY A 507 -14.13 -25.80 2.15
N SER A 508 -15.26 -25.22 1.72
CA SER A 508 -16.11 -25.81 0.67
C SER A 508 -15.48 -25.79 -0.74
N ARG A 509 -14.36 -25.05 -0.92
CA ARG A 509 -13.51 -25.05 -2.10
C ARG A 509 -12.49 -26.18 -1.98
N GLY A 510 -12.30 -26.95 -3.06
CA GLY A 510 -11.33 -28.04 -3.08
C GLY A 510 -9.89 -27.58 -2.83
N THR A 511 -9.03 -28.49 -2.39
CA THR A 511 -7.62 -28.19 -2.10
C THR A 511 -6.84 -27.69 -3.33
N VAL A 512 -5.73 -27.01 -3.09
CA VAL A 512 -4.69 -26.72 -4.08
C VAL A 512 -3.57 -27.74 -3.89
N ALA A 513 -2.89 -28.14 -4.97
CA ALA A 513 -1.69 -28.98 -4.88
C ALA A 513 -0.45 -28.08 -4.75
N ALA A 514 0.40 -28.33 -3.76
CA ALA A 514 1.66 -27.61 -3.58
C ALA A 514 2.67 -27.88 -4.72
N LYS A 515 3.46 -26.86 -5.08
CA LYS A 515 4.63 -26.96 -5.95
C LYS A 515 5.81 -26.20 -5.33
N SER A 516 6.96 -26.85 -5.18
CA SER A 516 8.19 -26.18 -4.70
C SER A 516 8.59 -25.02 -5.62
N PRO A 517 9.09 -23.91 -5.07
CA PRO A 517 9.51 -22.72 -5.81
C PRO A 517 10.92 -22.86 -6.41
N ALA A 518 11.55 -24.04 -6.38
CA ALA A 518 12.91 -24.26 -6.91
C ALA A 518 13.04 -24.02 -8.44
N ASP A 519 11.93 -23.83 -9.17
CA ASP A 519 11.93 -23.38 -10.57
C ASP A 519 11.59 -21.89 -10.77
N LEU A 520 11.49 -21.14 -9.67
CA LEU A 520 11.45 -19.67 -9.66
C LEU A 520 12.87 -19.11 -9.43
N PRO A 521 13.18 -17.88 -9.89
CA PRO A 521 14.37 -17.17 -9.44
C PRO A 521 14.37 -17.05 -7.91
N SER A 522 15.54 -17.16 -7.26
CA SER A 522 15.64 -16.96 -5.81
C SER A 522 15.36 -15.51 -5.39
N SER A 523 15.49 -14.57 -6.32
CA SER A 523 15.51 -13.13 -6.04
C SER A 523 14.52 -12.36 -6.90
N ARG A 524 13.95 -11.28 -6.34
CA ARG A 524 12.85 -10.54 -6.97
C ARG A 524 12.86 -9.06 -6.63
N LEU A 525 12.59 -8.25 -7.65
CA LEU A 525 12.23 -6.84 -7.55
C LEU A 525 10.70 -6.69 -7.56
N PHE A 526 10.20 -5.80 -6.71
CA PHE A 526 8.86 -5.21 -6.77
C PHE A 526 9.05 -3.73 -7.13
N ARG A 527 8.94 -3.39 -8.42
CA ARG A 527 9.55 -2.18 -9.01
C ARG A 527 8.79 -0.91 -8.63
N GLY A 528 7.46 -0.95 -8.61
CA GLY A 528 6.65 0.24 -8.29
C GLY A 528 6.68 0.62 -6.81
N THR A 529 6.77 -0.35 -5.90
CA THR A 529 7.06 -0.10 -4.47
C THR A 529 8.56 0.09 -4.19
N GLY A 530 9.43 -0.29 -5.14
CA GLY A 530 10.87 -0.09 -5.10
C GLY A 530 11.56 -0.90 -4.01
N GLN A 531 11.19 -2.17 -3.88
CA GLN A 531 11.77 -3.12 -2.92
C GLN A 531 12.35 -4.32 -3.67
N ALA A 532 13.56 -4.73 -3.31
CA ALA A 532 14.18 -5.93 -3.86
C ALA A 532 14.62 -6.87 -2.73
N TYR A 533 14.40 -8.17 -2.91
CA TYR A 533 14.87 -9.22 -2.01
C TYR A 533 15.76 -10.15 -2.80
N LEU A 534 17.04 -10.18 -2.42
CA LEU A 534 18.09 -10.97 -3.05
C LEU A 534 18.39 -12.13 -2.10
N ASN A 535 18.07 -13.37 -2.49
CA ASN A 535 18.19 -14.58 -1.66
C ASN A 535 19.11 -15.60 -2.33
N THR A 536 19.74 -16.49 -1.55
CA THR A 536 20.31 -17.73 -2.09
C THR A 536 19.22 -18.77 -2.34
N THR A 537 18.22 -18.83 -1.45
CA THR A 537 17.05 -19.69 -1.60
C THR A 537 15.81 -19.09 -0.93
N ILE A 538 14.64 -19.34 -1.51
CA ILE A 538 13.34 -19.02 -0.88
C ILE A 538 12.69 -20.25 -0.24
N GLU A 539 13.42 -21.37 -0.12
CA GLU A 539 12.89 -22.63 0.43
C GLU A 539 13.02 -22.78 1.96
N ASP A 540 14.17 -22.42 2.55
CA ASP A 540 14.41 -22.46 4.00
C ASP A 540 15.30 -21.29 4.43
N ALA A 541 14.78 -20.42 5.31
CA ALA A 541 15.52 -19.27 5.83
C ALA A 541 16.78 -19.66 6.63
N ASN A 542 16.88 -20.90 7.14
CA ASN A 542 18.06 -21.38 7.87
C ASN A 542 19.23 -21.77 6.96
N GLN A 543 19.00 -21.92 5.64
CA GLN A 543 20.05 -22.07 4.61
C GLN A 543 20.28 -20.78 3.82
N ASP A 544 19.38 -19.80 3.95
CA ASP A 544 19.35 -18.61 3.10
C ASP A 544 20.27 -17.47 3.61
N VAL A 545 20.94 -16.81 2.66
CA VAL A 545 21.56 -15.49 2.85
C VAL A 545 20.74 -14.49 2.04
N GLN A 546 20.14 -13.52 2.74
CA GLN A 546 19.23 -12.54 2.14
C GLN A 546 19.71 -11.11 2.36
N VAL A 547 19.79 -10.35 1.26
CA VAL A 547 19.79 -8.89 1.29
C VAL A 547 18.38 -8.36 1.00
N VAL A 548 17.89 -7.47 1.85
CA VAL A 548 16.65 -6.71 1.62
C VAL A 548 17.01 -5.27 1.29
N PHE A 549 16.53 -4.73 0.16
CA PHE A 549 16.81 -3.38 -0.32
C PHE A 549 15.53 -2.57 -0.57
N LYS A 550 15.56 -1.26 -0.28
CA LYS A 550 14.47 -0.31 -0.60
C LYS A 550 15.00 0.98 -1.23
N SER A 551 14.52 1.31 -2.42
CA SER A 551 14.61 2.65 -3.01
C SER A 551 13.32 2.95 -3.78
N SER A 552 12.42 3.72 -3.16
CA SER A 552 10.98 3.66 -3.42
C SER A 552 10.41 4.92 -4.09
N PRO A 553 9.63 4.75 -5.18
CA PRO A 553 8.82 5.83 -5.78
C PRO A 553 7.77 6.43 -4.85
N PHE A 554 7.29 5.69 -3.84
CA PHE A 554 6.41 6.19 -2.78
C PHE A 554 7.14 7.08 -1.75
N GLY A 555 8.47 7.03 -1.74
CA GLY A 555 9.34 7.74 -0.82
C GLY A 555 9.30 7.17 0.60
N THR A 556 9.12 8.08 1.59
CA THR A 556 9.12 7.75 3.02
C THR A 556 7.73 7.92 3.66
N GLN A 557 6.65 8.03 2.87
CA GLN A 557 5.32 8.33 3.42
C GLN A 557 4.65 7.16 4.16
N SER A 558 3.74 7.49 5.08
CA SER A 558 2.94 6.52 5.86
C SER A 558 3.82 5.50 6.59
N HIS A 559 3.37 4.24 6.69
CA HIS A 559 4.05 3.18 7.43
C HIS A 559 5.28 2.58 6.72
N GLY A 560 5.56 2.94 5.45
CA GLY A 560 6.77 2.53 4.70
C GLY A 560 7.88 3.58 4.77
N TYR A 561 8.17 4.05 5.97
CA TYR A 561 8.89 5.32 6.21
C TYR A 561 10.41 5.26 6.04
N GLU A 562 11.00 4.10 5.81
CA GLU A 562 12.46 3.97 5.72
C GLU A 562 13.06 4.74 4.54
N ALA A 563 14.23 5.34 4.80
CA ALA A 563 15.02 6.05 3.81
C ALA A 563 15.34 5.15 2.60
N ASN A 564 15.41 5.76 1.41
CA ASN A 564 15.75 5.08 0.18
C ASN A 564 17.24 4.74 0.13
N ASN A 565 17.60 3.74 -0.68
CA ASN A 565 18.89 3.05 -0.67
C ASN A 565 19.25 2.40 0.69
N SER A 566 18.26 2.14 1.56
CA SER A 566 18.50 1.33 2.76
C SER A 566 18.62 -0.14 2.39
N PHE A 567 19.49 -0.87 3.10
CA PHE A 567 19.56 -2.32 3.03
C PHE A 567 19.55 -2.98 4.43
N LEU A 568 19.40 -4.30 4.45
CA LEU A 568 19.39 -5.17 5.63
C LEU A 568 20.02 -6.52 5.22
N LEU A 569 20.58 -7.27 6.17
CA LEU A 569 21.25 -8.55 5.92
C LEU A 569 20.80 -9.62 6.92
N TRP A 570 20.35 -10.75 6.38
CA TRP A 570 20.18 -12.02 7.10
C TRP A 570 21.15 -13.05 6.53
N ALA A 571 21.59 -13.97 7.38
CA ALA A 571 22.25 -15.19 6.95
C ALA A 571 21.87 -16.34 7.87
N PHE A 572 21.56 -17.49 7.29
CA PHE A 572 21.35 -18.76 7.98
C PHE A 572 20.34 -18.68 9.16
N GLY A 573 19.23 -17.99 8.93
CA GLY A 573 18.16 -17.75 9.90
C GLY A 573 18.40 -16.53 10.82
N GLN A 574 19.64 -16.08 10.96
CA GLN A 574 20.04 -15.02 11.88
C GLN A 574 19.91 -13.62 11.27
N ARG A 575 19.76 -12.61 12.14
CA ARG A 575 19.68 -11.18 11.80
C ARG A 575 21.04 -10.52 12.02
N LEU A 576 21.71 -10.13 10.94
CA LEU A 576 23.03 -9.49 10.99
C LEU A 576 22.90 -7.96 10.95
N LEU A 577 22.31 -7.43 9.88
CA LEU A 577 22.05 -5.99 9.74
C LEU A 577 20.55 -5.72 9.72
N ILE A 578 20.10 -4.87 10.63
CA ILE A 578 18.69 -4.62 10.96
C ILE A 578 18.26 -3.18 10.68
N ARG A 579 16.95 -2.92 10.78
CA ARG A 579 16.37 -1.57 10.90
C ARG A 579 16.07 -1.33 12.38
N SER A 580 16.66 -0.30 12.99
CA SER A 580 16.69 -0.15 14.45
C SER A 580 15.46 0.58 15.02
N GLY A 581 15.14 0.33 16.28
CA GLY A 581 14.08 1.04 17.01
C GLY A 581 12.67 0.48 16.74
N TYR A 582 11.85 0.44 17.80
CA TYR A 582 10.58 -0.29 17.84
C TYR A 582 9.45 0.67 18.22
N ARG A 583 8.32 0.58 17.51
CA ARG A 583 7.18 1.48 17.73
C ARG A 583 6.58 1.28 19.12
N ASP A 584 6.90 2.17 20.05
CA ASP A 584 6.22 2.30 21.33
C ASP A 584 4.76 2.75 21.11
N THR A 585 4.54 3.77 20.27
CA THR A 585 3.25 4.41 20.01
C THR A 585 3.29 5.15 18.67
N TYR A 586 2.18 5.21 17.94
CA TYR A 586 2.13 5.91 16.66
C TYR A 586 2.32 7.44 16.81
N GLY A 587 3.36 7.99 16.17
CA GLY A 587 3.73 9.40 16.27
C GLY A 587 4.31 9.83 17.63
N SER A 588 4.95 8.93 18.38
CA SER A 588 5.82 9.30 19.50
C SER A 588 7.08 10.05 19.01
N GLU A 589 7.89 10.55 19.94
CA GLU A 589 9.16 11.21 19.63
C GLU A 589 10.18 10.21 19.07
N HIS A 590 10.36 9.05 19.73
CA HIS A 590 11.20 7.97 19.18
C HIS A 590 10.74 7.51 17.78
N HIS A 591 9.44 7.31 17.58
CA HIS A 591 8.92 6.87 16.28
C HIS A 591 9.15 7.94 15.19
N ARG A 592 8.93 9.22 15.49
CA ARG A 592 9.07 10.33 14.53
C ARG A 592 10.51 10.75 14.27
N ASP A 593 11.31 10.86 15.31
CA ASP A 593 12.60 11.56 15.28
C ASP A 593 13.80 10.57 15.23
N TRP A 594 13.59 9.32 15.69
CA TRP A 594 14.51 8.21 15.41
C TRP A 594 14.03 7.36 14.21
N MET A 595 12.92 6.64 14.35
CA MET A 595 12.57 5.54 13.43
C MET A 595 12.17 5.98 12.00
N TRP A 596 11.62 7.19 11.82
CA TRP A 596 11.38 7.77 10.48
C TRP A 596 12.62 8.42 9.87
N SER A 597 13.74 8.50 10.60
CA SER A 597 14.98 9.12 10.14
C SER A 597 15.94 8.11 9.52
N THR A 598 16.79 8.59 8.60
CA THR A 598 17.88 7.81 7.98
C THR A 598 18.86 7.22 9.00
N ARG A 599 18.93 7.75 10.23
CA ARG A 599 19.79 7.23 11.32
C ARG A 599 19.31 5.90 11.91
N SER A 600 18.20 5.33 11.43
CA SER A 600 17.62 4.07 11.94
C SER A 600 17.74 2.89 10.96
N VAL A 601 18.50 3.05 9.88
CA VAL A 601 18.63 2.10 8.77
C VAL A 601 20.03 2.16 8.17
N ASN A 602 20.51 1.04 7.61
CA ASN A 602 21.86 0.92 7.06
C ASN A 602 22.01 1.77 5.78
N ASN A 603 22.49 3.00 5.95
CA ASN A 603 22.33 4.11 5.00
C ASN A 603 23.35 5.23 5.32
N ILE A 604 23.36 6.33 4.56
CA ILE A 604 24.32 7.42 4.71
C ILE A 604 23.60 8.74 5.02
N THR A 605 24.15 9.50 5.98
CA THR A 605 23.76 10.90 6.26
C THR A 605 24.85 11.87 5.85
N VAL A 606 24.48 13.08 5.41
CA VAL A 606 25.41 14.12 4.95
C VAL A 606 25.34 15.37 5.83
N ASP A 607 26.47 15.80 6.38
CA ASP A 607 26.56 16.79 7.49
C ASP A 607 25.52 16.55 8.60
N GLY A 608 25.38 15.28 9.03
CA GLY A 608 24.41 14.85 10.06
C GLY A 608 22.94 14.87 9.62
N LYS A 609 22.63 15.08 8.34
CA LYS A 609 21.26 15.13 7.81
C LYS A 609 20.93 13.90 6.97
N GLY A 610 19.74 13.35 7.20
CA GLY A 610 19.16 12.28 6.40
C GLY A 610 18.26 12.77 5.27
N GLN A 611 17.48 11.83 4.74
CA GLN A 611 16.36 12.09 3.84
C GLN A 611 15.19 12.71 4.60
N LEU A 612 14.30 13.37 3.85
CA LEU A 612 13.09 13.98 4.40
C LEU A 612 12.16 12.88 4.99
N PRO A 613 11.85 12.89 6.30
CA PRO A 613 11.09 11.83 6.95
C PRO A 613 9.58 11.95 6.67
N HIS A 614 8.88 10.80 6.65
CA HIS A 614 7.42 10.71 6.53
C HIS A 614 6.82 11.51 5.35
N ALA A 615 7.41 11.40 4.15
CA ALA A 615 7.12 12.29 3.02
C ALA A 615 7.06 11.59 1.65
N ALA A 616 6.04 11.92 0.86
CA ALA A 616 5.83 11.41 -0.50
C ALA A 616 6.79 12.02 -1.55
N ALA A 617 7.37 13.19 -1.25
CA ALA A 617 8.38 13.87 -2.07
C ALA A 617 9.81 13.33 -1.87
N ALA A 618 10.03 12.53 -0.81
CA ALA A 618 11.32 11.92 -0.48
C ALA A 618 11.56 10.65 -1.32
N ARG A 619 11.47 10.75 -2.65
CA ARG A 619 11.46 9.61 -3.57
C ARG A 619 12.86 9.09 -3.89
N GLY A 620 13.01 7.77 -3.90
CA GLY A 620 14.09 7.06 -4.60
C GLY A 620 13.53 6.22 -5.74
N ARG A 621 14.37 5.42 -6.40
CA ARG A 621 13.94 4.36 -7.32
C ARG A 621 15.00 3.29 -7.47
N VAL A 622 14.58 2.05 -7.75
CA VAL A 622 15.47 1.03 -8.33
C VAL A 622 15.66 1.37 -9.81
N VAL A 623 16.92 1.61 -10.19
CA VAL A 623 17.36 1.94 -11.55
C VAL A 623 17.47 0.64 -12.33
N ASP A 624 18.41 -0.22 -11.93
CA ASP A 624 18.69 -1.52 -12.55
C ASP A 624 18.50 -2.66 -11.54
N PHE A 625 18.17 -3.85 -12.04
CA PHE A 625 18.07 -5.09 -11.27
C PHE A 625 18.30 -6.29 -12.19
N GLN A 626 19.30 -7.10 -11.87
CA GLN A 626 19.66 -8.32 -12.59
C GLN A 626 19.72 -9.49 -11.60
N THR A 627 19.31 -10.69 -12.01
CA THR A 627 19.33 -11.87 -11.14
C THR A 627 19.63 -13.13 -11.94
N THR A 628 20.46 -14.00 -11.36
CA THR A 628 20.96 -15.24 -11.96
C THR A 628 21.23 -16.29 -10.88
N PRO A 629 21.57 -17.54 -11.23
CA PRO A 629 21.93 -18.57 -10.25
C PRO A 629 23.14 -18.21 -9.36
N ALA A 630 24.10 -17.42 -9.85
CA ALA A 630 25.34 -17.10 -9.13
C ALA A 630 25.51 -15.64 -8.71
N ILE A 631 24.91 -14.69 -9.44
CA ILE A 631 25.05 -13.24 -9.18
C ILE A 631 23.68 -12.56 -9.22
N ASP A 632 23.32 -11.82 -8.17
CA ASP A 632 22.25 -10.82 -8.21
C ASP A 632 22.83 -9.42 -8.06
N VAL A 633 22.18 -8.44 -8.69
CA VAL A 633 22.54 -7.03 -8.55
C VAL A 633 21.27 -6.19 -8.43
N VAL A 634 21.28 -5.22 -7.52
CA VAL A 634 20.28 -4.14 -7.47
C VAL A 634 20.97 -2.78 -7.39
N VAL A 635 20.51 -1.82 -8.20
CA VAL A 635 21.00 -0.43 -8.20
C VAL A 635 19.85 0.50 -7.86
N GLY A 636 20.03 1.41 -6.90
CA GLY A 636 19.04 2.43 -6.55
C GLY A 636 19.62 3.84 -6.48
N GLU A 637 18.82 4.83 -6.88
CA GLU A 637 19.16 6.26 -6.78
C GLU A 637 18.24 6.96 -5.76
N ALA A 638 18.84 7.70 -4.83
CA ALA A 638 18.15 8.31 -3.69
C ALA A 638 18.52 9.78 -3.42
N GLY A 639 19.43 10.41 -4.18
CA GLY A 639 19.85 11.80 -3.97
C GLY A 639 18.68 12.79 -4.02
N ALA A 640 17.68 12.52 -4.86
CA ALA A 640 16.43 13.27 -4.95
C ALA A 640 15.57 13.28 -3.66
N ALA A 641 15.84 12.41 -2.68
CA ALA A 641 15.17 12.36 -1.38
C ALA A 641 15.85 13.21 -0.28
N TYR A 642 17.09 13.67 -0.50
CA TYR A 642 17.84 14.50 0.45
C TYR A 642 17.51 15.99 0.20
N ARG A 643 16.49 16.51 0.89
CA ARG A 643 15.98 17.89 0.73
C ARG A 643 15.84 18.60 2.08
N SER A 644 15.86 19.94 2.06
CA SER A 644 15.59 20.75 3.25
C SER A 644 14.12 20.73 3.71
N SER A 645 13.15 20.56 2.81
CA SER A 645 11.73 20.42 3.14
C SER A 645 10.94 19.67 2.05
N GLN A 646 9.61 19.60 2.20
CA GLN A 646 8.69 19.04 1.20
C GLN A 646 8.47 19.95 -0.02
N SER A 647 8.85 21.23 0.03
CA SER A 647 8.53 22.23 -1.00
C SER A 647 9.22 21.97 -2.35
N THR A 648 8.50 22.22 -3.44
CA THR A 648 9.06 22.26 -4.80
C THR A 648 10.02 23.43 -4.96
N GLY A 649 11.27 23.16 -5.38
CA GLY A 649 12.29 24.19 -5.66
C GLY A 649 13.29 24.47 -4.53
N GLU A 650 13.21 23.74 -3.41
CA GLU A 650 14.15 23.87 -2.29
C GLU A 650 15.50 23.15 -2.50
N GLN A 651 16.47 23.46 -1.64
CA GLN A 651 17.85 22.97 -1.74
C GLN A 651 17.95 21.45 -1.51
N ARG A 652 18.50 20.74 -2.51
CA ARG A 652 19.00 19.37 -2.33
C ARG A 652 20.27 19.39 -1.48
N LEU A 653 20.43 18.38 -0.62
CA LEU A 653 21.67 18.15 0.11
C LEU A 653 22.65 17.27 -0.70
N LEU A 654 22.11 16.42 -1.59
CA LEU A 654 22.85 15.59 -2.53
C LEU A 654 22.35 15.79 -3.97
N ASP A 655 23.27 15.84 -4.92
CA ASP A 655 23.01 15.82 -6.36
C ASP A 655 22.88 14.39 -6.89
N ARG A 656 23.59 13.43 -6.27
CA ARG A 656 23.55 11.98 -6.56
C ARG A 656 23.71 11.21 -5.25
N PHE A 657 22.96 10.12 -5.09
CA PHE A 657 23.30 9.02 -4.19
C PHE A 657 22.85 7.72 -4.83
N THR A 658 23.76 7.10 -5.56
CA THR A 658 23.54 5.80 -6.20
C THR A 658 24.16 4.73 -5.31
N ARG A 659 23.38 3.70 -4.96
CA ARG A 659 23.84 2.50 -4.26
C ARG A 659 23.64 1.30 -5.15
N ALA A 660 24.72 0.61 -5.48
CA ALA A 660 24.67 -0.74 -6.02
C ALA A 660 24.91 -1.75 -4.89
N ILE A 661 24.18 -2.86 -4.92
CA ILE A 661 24.47 -4.04 -4.12
C ILE A 661 24.67 -5.21 -5.07
N LEU A 662 25.87 -5.79 -5.03
CA LEU A 662 26.29 -6.94 -5.82
C LEU A 662 26.33 -8.13 -4.88
N PHE A 663 25.49 -9.14 -5.12
CA PHE A 663 25.47 -10.36 -4.33
C PHE A 663 25.96 -11.54 -5.18
N ILE A 664 27.20 -11.94 -4.93
CA ILE A 664 27.80 -13.14 -5.49
C ILE A 664 27.53 -14.27 -4.48
N LYS A 665 26.76 -15.26 -4.92
CA LYS A 665 26.20 -16.31 -4.06
C LYS A 665 27.27 -17.36 -3.72
N PRO A 666 27.24 -17.94 -2.50
CA PRO A 666 26.20 -17.78 -1.48
C PRO A 666 26.43 -16.62 -0.49
N ASP A 667 27.63 -16.05 -0.44
CA ASP A 667 28.17 -15.43 0.79
C ASP A 667 28.99 -14.15 0.57
N MET A 668 29.06 -13.59 -0.65
CA MET A 668 29.81 -12.36 -0.92
C MET A 668 28.89 -11.21 -1.35
N ILE A 669 28.69 -10.23 -0.47
CA ILE A 669 27.92 -9.02 -0.76
C ILE A 669 28.87 -7.81 -0.85
N VAL A 670 28.87 -7.11 -1.98
CA VAL A 670 29.54 -5.81 -2.13
C VAL A 670 28.48 -4.72 -2.15
N VAL A 671 28.58 -3.74 -1.25
CA VAL A 671 27.83 -2.48 -1.33
C VAL A 671 28.76 -1.42 -1.89
N TYR A 672 28.37 -0.83 -3.02
CA TYR A 672 29.10 0.26 -3.67
C TYR A 672 28.23 1.51 -3.75
N ASP A 673 28.68 2.58 -3.11
CA ASP A 673 28.00 3.87 -3.08
C ASP A 673 28.76 4.93 -3.86
N ARG A 674 28.04 5.73 -4.65
CA ARG A 674 28.53 6.95 -5.31
C ARG A 674 27.70 8.13 -4.84
N LEU A 675 28.29 9.01 -4.02
CA LEU A 675 27.62 10.19 -3.47
C LEU A 675 28.23 11.47 -4.04
N ARG A 676 27.38 12.46 -4.35
CA ARG A 676 27.80 13.81 -4.72
C ARG A 676 26.95 14.87 -4.01
N ALA A 677 27.59 15.79 -3.31
CA ALA A 677 26.97 16.96 -2.68
C ALA A 677 27.33 18.26 -3.45
N PRO A 678 26.45 19.29 -3.47
CA PRO A 678 26.73 20.57 -4.13
C PRO A 678 27.97 21.31 -3.58
N LYS A 679 28.35 21.00 -2.34
CA LYS A 679 29.43 21.61 -1.54
C LYS A 679 30.24 20.52 -0.83
N PRO A 680 31.46 20.81 -0.34
CA PRO A 680 32.15 19.91 0.58
C PRO A 680 31.32 19.64 1.83
N SER A 681 31.10 18.37 2.14
CA SER A 681 30.32 17.88 3.26
C SER A 681 30.98 16.63 3.87
N GLN A 682 30.64 16.34 5.12
CA GLN A 682 31.02 15.08 5.77
C GLN A 682 29.95 14.02 5.49
N TYR A 683 30.36 12.77 5.30
CA TYR A 683 29.46 11.63 5.11
C TYR A 683 29.63 10.66 6.27
N THR A 684 28.50 10.23 6.82
CA THR A 684 28.44 9.26 7.93
C THR A 684 27.71 8.02 7.44
N TYR A 685 28.41 6.89 7.35
CA TYR A 685 27.83 5.59 7.04
C TYR A 685 27.28 4.95 8.32
N TRP A 686 26.02 4.53 8.30
CA TRP A 686 25.34 3.89 9.43
C TRP A 686 25.21 2.38 9.23
N LEU A 687 25.48 1.62 10.29
CA LEU A 687 25.17 0.19 10.40
C LEU A 687 24.44 -0.08 11.72
N HIS A 688 23.47 -1.00 11.72
CA HIS A 688 22.73 -1.41 12.92
C HIS A 688 22.68 -2.93 13.05
N ALA A 689 23.00 -3.41 14.25
CA ALA A 689 22.98 -4.82 14.64
C ALA A 689 22.23 -4.99 15.97
N ILE A 690 21.92 -6.24 16.34
CA ILE A 690 21.28 -6.54 17.64
C ILE A 690 22.33 -6.45 18.77
N ASN A 691 23.53 -6.95 18.51
CA ASN A 691 24.67 -6.99 19.42
C ASN A 691 25.72 -5.95 18.99
N ASP A 692 26.72 -5.71 19.85
CA ASP A 692 27.83 -4.81 19.56
C ASP A 692 28.72 -5.31 18.41
N PHE A 693 29.24 -4.36 17.63
CA PHE A 693 30.17 -4.65 16.55
C PHE A 693 31.56 -4.90 17.11
N GLN A 694 32.17 -6.04 16.76
CA GLN A 694 33.54 -6.35 17.15
C GLN A 694 34.50 -5.61 16.21
N VAL A 695 34.92 -4.41 16.62
CA VAL A 695 35.77 -3.52 15.81
C VAL A 695 37.24 -3.89 16.02
N HIS A 696 37.85 -4.57 15.05
CA HIS A 696 39.28 -4.91 15.08
C HIS A 696 40.13 -3.71 14.70
N ASN A 697 39.71 -2.98 13.65
CA ASN A 697 40.27 -1.71 13.20
C ASN A 697 39.24 -0.96 12.32
N PRO A 698 39.48 0.29 11.89
CA PRO A 698 38.54 1.07 11.08
C PRO A 698 38.10 0.45 9.74
N GLN A 699 38.89 -0.47 9.17
CA GLN A 699 38.62 -1.14 7.90
C GLN A 699 38.08 -2.57 8.08
N ASP A 700 38.06 -3.15 9.28
CA ASP A 700 37.67 -4.55 9.52
C ASP A 700 36.91 -4.70 10.84
N ILE A 701 35.62 -5.06 10.73
CA ILE A 701 34.71 -5.28 11.85
C ILE A 701 33.96 -6.61 11.69
N THR A 702 33.55 -7.23 12.79
CA THR A 702 32.72 -8.45 12.78
C THR A 702 31.38 -8.22 13.47
N ILE A 703 30.31 -8.69 12.85
CA ILE A 703 28.97 -8.80 13.42
C ILE A 703 28.79 -10.24 13.92
N GLU A 704 28.32 -10.43 15.15
CA GLU A 704 28.00 -11.75 15.70
C GLU A 704 26.51 -11.87 16.04
N ALA A 705 25.86 -12.94 15.58
CA ALA A 705 24.44 -13.21 15.80
C ALA A 705 24.19 -14.71 15.99
N GLY A 706 24.33 -15.20 17.23
CA GLY A 706 24.20 -16.62 17.54
C GLY A 706 25.39 -17.42 16.98
N ASP A 707 25.10 -18.48 16.23
CA ASP A 707 26.06 -19.34 15.53
C ASP A 707 26.57 -18.74 14.20
N VAL A 708 26.19 -17.50 13.86
CA VAL A 708 26.52 -16.84 12.59
C VAL A 708 27.33 -15.58 12.81
N ARG A 709 28.35 -15.41 12.00
CA ARG A 709 29.19 -14.21 11.92
C ARG A 709 29.04 -13.52 10.57
N CYS A 710 29.42 -12.26 10.50
CA CYS A 710 29.69 -11.57 9.24
C CYS A 710 30.91 -10.68 9.39
N GLN A 711 31.95 -10.92 8.59
CA GLN A 711 33.01 -9.94 8.43
C GLN A 711 32.49 -8.78 7.56
N VAL A 712 32.88 -7.56 7.90
CA VAL A 712 32.56 -6.36 7.13
C VAL A 712 33.83 -5.55 6.96
N GLN A 713 34.26 -5.41 5.70
CA GLN A 713 35.46 -4.66 5.34
C GLN A 713 35.10 -3.35 4.65
N PHE A 714 35.56 -2.22 5.19
CA PHE A 714 35.50 -0.93 4.50
C PHE A 714 36.76 -0.77 3.64
N LEU A 715 36.63 -1.04 2.35
CA LEU A 715 37.75 -1.01 1.38
C LEU A 715 37.96 0.37 0.77
N ALA A 716 36.93 1.23 0.78
CA ALA A 716 37.02 2.67 0.52
C ALA A 716 35.89 3.43 1.24
N PRO A 717 36.10 4.70 1.62
CA PRO A 717 37.36 5.46 1.56
C PRO A 717 38.29 5.10 2.74
N ASP A 718 39.57 5.44 2.63
CA ASP A 718 40.53 5.30 3.74
C ASP A 718 40.26 6.27 4.90
N GLY A 719 40.74 5.91 6.09
CA GLY A 719 40.79 6.81 7.25
C GLY A 719 39.45 7.08 7.93
N LEU A 720 38.44 6.23 7.73
CA LEU A 720 37.15 6.32 8.41
C LEU A 720 37.28 6.36 9.94
N GLN A 721 36.45 7.19 10.59
CA GLN A 721 36.39 7.31 12.04
C GLN A 721 35.16 6.56 12.55
N LEU A 722 35.39 5.45 13.26
CA LEU A 722 34.32 4.59 13.75
C LEU A 722 33.88 4.95 15.18
N SER A 723 32.57 4.97 15.42
CA SER A 723 31.98 5.02 16.75
C SER A 723 30.78 4.08 16.84
N GLN A 724 30.40 3.61 18.05
CA GLN A 724 29.16 2.85 18.22
C GLN A 724 28.48 3.11 19.56
N THR A 725 27.15 2.92 19.61
CA THR A 725 26.33 3.10 20.82
C THR A 725 25.08 2.20 20.80
N ASP A 726 24.50 1.95 21.97
CA ASP A 726 23.20 1.28 22.19
C ASP A 726 22.06 2.29 22.48
N GLN A 727 22.33 3.59 22.35
CA GLN A 727 21.39 4.67 22.66
C GLN A 727 20.73 5.21 21.39
N TYR A 728 19.39 5.26 21.40
CA TYR A 728 18.62 5.97 20.41
C TYR A 728 18.46 7.44 20.80
N ASP A 729 18.42 8.33 19.81
CA ASP A 729 18.17 9.77 20.00
C ASP A 729 16.90 10.22 19.25
N PRO A 730 15.74 10.39 19.91
CA PRO A 730 15.48 10.14 21.33
C PRO A 730 15.23 8.65 21.63
N ASN A 731 15.49 8.27 22.90
CA ASN A 731 15.18 6.96 23.43
C ASN A 731 13.65 6.68 23.40
N PRO A 732 13.22 5.41 23.22
CA PRO A 732 11.82 5.04 23.37
C PRO A 732 11.36 5.17 24.83
N ARG A 733 10.05 5.19 25.06
CA ARG A 733 9.47 5.22 26.42
C ARG A 733 9.96 4.03 27.24
N ASP A 734 10.15 4.26 28.54
CA ASP A 734 10.72 3.34 29.55
C ASP A 734 10.26 1.88 29.46
N ARG A 735 9.00 1.62 29.06
CA ARG A 735 8.47 0.26 28.82
C ARG A 735 9.02 -0.46 27.58
N VAL A 736 10.04 0.10 26.91
CA VAL A 736 10.75 -0.48 25.77
C VAL A 736 12.22 -0.58 26.16
N GLU A 737 12.54 -1.65 26.89
CA GLU A 737 13.89 -1.94 27.41
C GLU A 737 14.88 -2.38 26.32
N LEU A 738 14.42 -2.58 25.07
CA LEU A 738 15.22 -3.11 23.98
C LEU A 738 16.37 -2.16 23.61
N ARG A 739 17.58 -2.70 23.67
CA ARG A 739 18.80 -2.11 23.10
C ARG A 739 19.15 -2.82 21.79
N GLU A 740 19.63 -2.05 20.84
CA GLU A 740 20.16 -2.45 19.54
C GLU A 740 21.36 -1.54 19.27
N TRP A 741 22.40 -2.03 18.63
CA TRP A 741 23.65 -1.28 18.45
C TRP A 741 23.67 -0.52 17.14
N HIS A 742 24.31 0.65 17.16
CA HIS A 742 24.36 1.59 16.05
C HIS A 742 25.81 2.02 15.87
N LEU A 743 26.43 1.59 14.77
CA LEU A 743 27.79 1.98 14.38
C LEU A 743 27.72 3.08 13.33
N THR A 744 28.56 4.10 13.52
CA THR A 744 28.84 5.14 12.53
C THR A 744 30.27 4.99 12.02
N ALA A 745 30.48 5.18 10.72
CA ALA A 745 31.78 5.40 10.11
C ALA A 745 31.77 6.75 9.38
N ASP A 746 32.45 7.74 9.94
CA ASP A 746 32.52 9.10 9.42
C ASP A 746 33.74 9.29 8.50
N THR A 747 33.56 10.02 7.40
CA THR A 747 34.70 10.49 6.60
C THR A 747 35.54 11.47 7.42
N ALA A 748 36.87 11.29 7.43
CA ALA A 748 37.78 12.16 8.16
C ALA A 748 37.78 13.59 7.61
N ASP A 749 37.74 13.73 6.28
CA ASP A 749 37.67 15.00 5.58
C ASP A 749 36.27 15.26 4.99
N LYS A 750 36.05 16.52 4.57
CA LYS A 750 34.82 16.95 3.87
C LYS A 750 35.07 17.07 2.37
N SER A 751 34.33 16.32 1.57
CA SER A 751 34.49 16.24 0.12
C SER A 751 33.19 16.57 -0.63
N LYS A 752 33.30 16.91 -1.92
CA LYS A 752 32.12 17.09 -2.80
C LYS A 752 31.56 15.77 -3.31
N SER A 753 32.41 14.77 -3.48
CA SER A 753 32.02 13.40 -3.80
C SER A 753 32.74 12.45 -2.85
N THR A 754 32.13 11.31 -2.58
CA THR A 754 32.82 10.18 -1.96
C THR A 754 32.21 8.89 -2.47
N GLU A 755 33.07 7.90 -2.61
CA GLU A 755 32.70 6.54 -2.91
C GLU A 755 32.91 5.69 -1.65
N PHE A 756 31.95 4.82 -1.32
CA PHE A 756 32.15 3.77 -0.34
C PHE A 756 32.16 2.42 -1.06
N VAL A 757 33.16 1.59 -0.76
CA VAL A 757 33.21 0.19 -1.20
C VAL A 757 33.28 -0.66 0.07
N THR A 758 32.20 -1.36 0.39
CA THR A 758 32.10 -2.16 1.61
C THR A 758 31.75 -3.60 1.27
N LEU A 759 32.60 -4.53 1.71
CA LEU A 759 32.46 -5.97 1.47
C LEU A 759 31.92 -6.65 2.74
N TYR A 760 30.83 -7.40 2.61
CA TYR A 760 30.21 -8.17 3.68
C TYR A 760 30.30 -9.67 3.33
N ARG A 761 30.78 -10.48 4.27
CA ARG A 761 30.88 -11.94 4.13
C ARG A 761 30.31 -12.66 5.36
N PRO A 762 29.04 -13.11 5.32
CA PRO A 762 28.46 -13.98 6.35
C PRO A 762 29.01 -15.42 6.28
N TYR A 763 29.20 -16.05 7.44
CA TYR A 763 29.67 -17.43 7.60
C TYR A 763 29.21 -18.01 8.96
N ARG A 764 29.21 -19.33 9.13
CA ARG A 764 28.88 -19.98 10.42
C ARG A 764 30.09 -20.09 11.33
N GLU A 765 29.86 -20.17 12.63
CA GLU A 765 30.88 -20.51 13.61
C GLU A 765 31.47 -21.91 13.34
N GLY A 766 32.78 -21.95 13.10
CA GLY A 766 33.53 -23.19 12.80
C GLY A 766 33.83 -23.39 11.31
N GLU A 767 33.26 -22.59 10.41
CA GLU A 767 33.71 -22.46 9.02
C GLU A 767 34.99 -21.61 8.95
N GLU A 768 35.78 -21.76 7.88
CA GLU A 768 36.98 -20.93 7.69
C GLU A 768 36.61 -19.47 7.47
N THR A 769 37.33 -18.53 8.10
CA THR A 769 37.09 -17.09 7.90
C THR A 769 37.23 -16.74 6.41
N PRO A 770 36.20 -16.17 5.76
CA PRO A 770 36.25 -15.90 4.33
C PRO A 770 37.43 -15.01 3.92
N VAL A 771 38.01 -15.29 2.74
CA VAL A 771 39.16 -14.54 2.22
C VAL A 771 38.81 -13.06 2.02
N GLN A 772 39.75 -12.15 2.33
CA GLN A 772 39.54 -10.71 2.18
C GLN A 772 39.43 -10.27 0.71
N GLY A 773 38.78 -9.14 0.46
CA GLY A 773 38.75 -8.49 -0.86
C GLY A 773 39.95 -7.56 -1.08
N ALA A 774 40.57 -7.63 -2.24
CA ALA A 774 41.62 -6.69 -2.65
C ALA A 774 41.01 -5.61 -3.57
N LEU A 775 41.01 -4.36 -3.11
CA LEU A 775 40.55 -3.21 -3.89
C LEU A 775 41.74 -2.43 -4.46
N GLN A 776 41.77 -2.26 -5.78
CA GLN A 776 42.75 -1.44 -6.49
C GLN A 776 42.05 -0.19 -7.05
N ALA A 777 42.47 1.00 -6.62
CA ALA A 777 42.08 2.25 -7.26
C ALA A 777 42.80 2.39 -8.62
N MET A 778 42.08 2.81 -9.65
CA MET A 778 42.56 3.00 -11.02
C MET A 778 41.97 4.28 -11.64
N GLU A 779 42.44 4.66 -12.82
CA GLU A 779 41.79 5.70 -13.61
C GLU A 779 40.36 5.23 -13.97
N GLY A 780 39.37 6.08 -13.73
CA GLY A 780 37.94 5.78 -13.94
C GLY A 780 37.22 5.01 -12.84
N GLY A 781 37.90 4.54 -11.78
CA GLY A 781 37.23 3.92 -10.64
C GLY A 781 38.05 2.91 -9.84
N TYR A 782 37.42 1.81 -9.45
CA TYR A 782 38.04 0.76 -8.66
C TYR A 782 37.87 -0.61 -9.29
N VAL A 783 38.86 -1.48 -9.12
CA VAL A 783 38.77 -2.91 -9.39
C VAL A 783 38.81 -3.66 -8.06
N LEU A 784 37.80 -4.49 -7.81
CA LEU A 784 37.79 -5.42 -6.67
C LEU A 784 38.06 -6.84 -7.19
N THR A 785 39.06 -7.50 -6.61
CA THR A 785 39.33 -8.93 -6.83
C THR A 785 39.20 -9.69 -5.51
N SER A 786 38.59 -10.89 -5.54
CA SER A 786 38.45 -11.72 -4.34
C SER A 786 38.14 -13.18 -4.68
N GLU A 787 38.62 -14.10 -3.85
CA GLU A 787 38.32 -15.53 -3.92
C GLU A 787 36.89 -15.81 -3.41
N VAL A 788 36.16 -16.71 -4.06
CA VAL A 788 34.78 -17.13 -3.77
C VAL A 788 34.65 -18.65 -3.87
N ALA A 789 33.49 -19.22 -3.51
CA ALA A 789 33.27 -20.65 -3.58
C ALA A 789 33.43 -21.20 -5.02
N GLY A 790 34.55 -21.90 -5.30
CA GLY A 790 34.86 -22.53 -6.58
C GLY A 790 35.54 -21.63 -7.62
N GLY A 791 36.14 -20.51 -7.20
CA GLY A 791 37.00 -19.68 -8.04
C GLY A 791 37.17 -18.26 -7.53
N ARG A 792 37.21 -17.28 -8.44
CA ARG A 792 37.43 -15.86 -8.12
C ARG A 792 36.41 -14.95 -8.80
N VAL A 793 36.16 -13.78 -8.22
CA VAL A 793 35.41 -12.70 -8.87
C VAL A 793 36.32 -11.50 -9.16
N VAL A 794 36.07 -10.85 -10.30
CA VAL A 794 36.60 -9.54 -10.67
C VAL A 794 35.41 -8.59 -10.83
N VAL A 795 35.49 -7.41 -10.21
CA VAL A 795 34.45 -6.37 -10.31
C VAL A 795 35.06 -5.04 -10.71
N LEU A 796 34.53 -4.41 -11.76
CA LEU A 796 34.87 -3.06 -12.18
C LEU A 796 33.79 -2.10 -11.66
N LEU A 797 34.19 -1.07 -10.91
CA LEU A 797 33.32 -0.12 -10.21
C LEU A 797 33.64 1.32 -10.68
N PRO A 798 32.97 1.86 -11.71
CA PRO A 798 33.24 3.22 -12.21
C PRO A 798 32.82 4.30 -11.22
N ASN A 799 33.72 5.25 -10.93
CA ASN A 799 33.43 6.36 -10.00
C ASN A 799 32.87 7.61 -10.68
N ASP A 800 33.21 7.86 -11.94
CA ASP A 800 32.55 8.83 -12.82
C ASP A 800 31.74 8.12 -13.95
N ASP A 801 31.29 8.86 -14.96
CA ASP A 801 30.44 8.36 -16.06
C ASP A 801 31.03 8.73 -17.44
N GLN A 802 32.35 8.98 -17.51
CA GLN A 802 33.08 9.54 -18.66
C GLN A 802 34.45 8.88 -18.89
N THR A 803 35.11 8.44 -17.83
CA THR A 803 36.44 7.83 -17.87
C THR A 803 36.33 6.32 -18.07
N GLN A 804 37.11 5.75 -18.99
CA GLN A 804 37.11 4.30 -19.22
C GLN A 804 37.91 3.59 -18.11
N LEU A 805 37.29 2.59 -17.48
CA LEU A 805 37.94 1.67 -16.54
C LEU A 805 38.17 0.32 -17.23
N SER A 806 39.40 -0.19 -17.20
CA SER A 806 39.78 -1.44 -17.86
C SER A 806 40.69 -2.33 -17.01
N PHE A 807 40.43 -3.64 -17.00
CA PHE A 807 41.19 -4.63 -16.23
C PHE A 807 41.01 -6.04 -16.79
N GLU A 808 42.09 -6.81 -16.94
CA GLU A 808 42.09 -8.20 -17.45
C GLU A 808 41.33 -8.44 -18.79
N GLY A 809 41.10 -7.40 -19.58
CA GLY A 809 40.34 -7.47 -20.85
C GLY A 809 38.85 -7.14 -20.70
N LEU A 810 38.37 -6.84 -19.49
CA LEU A 810 37.12 -6.13 -19.26
C LEU A 810 37.33 -4.63 -19.47
N GLU A 811 36.32 -3.96 -20.04
CA GLU A 811 36.29 -2.52 -20.27
C GLU A 811 34.88 -1.98 -19.96
N THR A 812 34.79 -0.86 -19.25
CA THR A 812 33.52 -0.16 -18.95
C THR A 812 33.73 1.36 -18.84
N GLN A 813 32.63 2.12 -18.76
CA GLN A 813 32.62 3.59 -18.60
C GLN A 813 31.50 4.05 -17.64
N ASP A 814 30.30 3.49 -17.78
CA ASP A 814 29.06 3.87 -17.09
C ASP A 814 28.41 2.73 -16.29
N LYS A 815 28.89 1.49 -16.47
CA LYS A 815 28.35 0.27 -15.87
C LYS A 815 29.28 -0.38 -14.86
N ILE A 816 28.71 -0.99 -13.82
CA ILE A 816 29.43 -2.01 -13.06
C ILE A 816 29.49 -3.28 -13.90
N ILE A 817 30.67 -3.92 -13.95
CA ILE A 817 30.82 -5.28 -14.49
C ILE A 817 31.22 -6.22 -13.34
N VAL A 818 30.51 -7.32 -13.18
CA VAL A 818 30.85 -8.44 -12.29
C VAL A 818 31.17 -9.66 -13.17
N GLN A 819 32.42 -10.13 -13.15
CA GLN A 819 32.83 -11.35 -13.86
C GLN A 819 33.31 -12.43 -12.87
N LEU A 820 32.65 -13.57 -12.90
CA LEU A 820 32.94 -14.75 -12.08
C LEU A 820 33.74 -15.76 -12.90
N TYR A 821 34.84 -16.25 -12.34
CA TYR A 821 35.70 -17.28 -12.93
C TYR A 821 35.69 -18.54 -12.04
N ASN A 822 35.90 -19.72 -12.65
CA ASN A 822 36.16 -20.95 -11.91
C ASN A 822 37.64 -21.08 -11.48
N ASP A 823 37.95 -22.09 -10.67
CA ASP A 823 39.31 -22.49 -10.25
C ASP A 823 40.31 -22.71 -11.41
N GLN A 824 39.82 -22.87 -12.65
CA GLN A 824 40.62 -23.10 -13.86
C GLN A 824 40.88 -21.80 -14.66
N GLY A 825 40.31 -20.67 -14.22
CA GLY A 825 40.41 -19.37 -14.89
C GLY A 825 39.42 -19.17 -16.05
N GLU A 826 38.43 -20.04 -16.21
CA GLU A 826 37.37 -19.89 -17.22
C GLU A 826 36.24 -19.01 -16.69
N VAL A 827 35.67 -18.14 -17.53
CA VAL A 827 34.54 -17.30 -17.16
C VAL A 827 33.27 -18.15 -17.01
N LEU A 828 32.74 -18.22 -15.79
CA LEU A 828 31.44 -18.85 -15.50
C LEU A 828 30.27 -17.91 -15.82
N GLN A 829 30.41 -16.62 -15.51
CA GLN A 829 29.35 -15.64 -15.72
C GLN A 829 29.91 -14.22 -15.84
N THR A 830 29.23 -13.37 -16.60
CA THR A 830 29.42 -11.91 -16.57
C THR A 830 28.06 -11.24 -16.39
N THR A 831 27.98 -10.25 -15.52
CA THR A 831 26.78 -9.43 -15.27
C THR A 831 27.17 -7.97 -15.38
N GLU A 832 26.43 -7.20 -16.18
CA GLU A 832 26.58 -5.75 -16.29
C GLU A 832 25.34 -5.05 -15.69
N VAL A 833 25.52 -3.93 -15.00
CA VAL A 833 24.40 -3.03 -14.62
C VAL A 833 24.74 -1.57 -14.83
N ALA A 834 23.74 -0.76 -15.21
CA ALA A 834 23.88 0.69 -15.33
C ALA A 834 23.79 1.39 -13.96
N MET A 835 24.57 2.46 -13.76
CA MET A 835 24.55 3.23 -12.51
C MET A 835 23.54 4.39 -12.52
N GLU A 836 23.48 5.22 -13.57
CA GLU A 836 22.30 6.04 -13.94
C GLU A 836 22.40 6.56 -15.37
#